data_AF-A0A7C5LJU5-F1
#
_entry.id   AF-A0A7C5LJU5-F1
#
_cell.length_a   1.000
_cell.length_b   1.000
_cell.length_c   1.000
_cell.angle_alpha   90.00
_cell.angle_beta   90.00
_cell.angle_gamma   90.00
#
_symmetry.space_group_name_H-M   'P 1'
#
loop_
_entity.id
_entity.type
_entity.pdbx_description
1 polymer ?
#
loop_
_entity_poly.entity_id
_entity_poly.type
_entity_poly.pdbx_seq_one_letter_code
_entity_poly.pdbx_strand_id
1 'polypeptide(L)'
;MNGSLWRRLRQVVQFVVLALFLYLLARAKGGNGFGIPLNSLSRLNPLLGISAMLASRSLILNFLPILITVAITLLVGRVWCGWICPVGTILDLYGPRGRHGLPLKLRQVKYYILFVILFMAILGSMAFMYLDPITAIIRGVAGVIYPPLAKVPGIGPALKSLAIAPPITGSAAGPKAAAISITLAAVFLLILALNFIERRFWCRYLCPLGATIGLLSRWAWLKRSVRKEGLQPCRLDCPAGTNVTGFLALASKGRYGQASDLIRQTNPLTTVCGHVCPHPCEKGCNRGECDQAVSINAMERFVGDWVRQHGGSKLRPLPVTKSKKVAVIGAGPAGLTAAFLLRRLGYPVKVFEKLPVAGGMLVAGIPRYRLPREVLESDINEIRRQGVEIETGVAVDAAKLAELRKAYDAIFIAVGAHASRKLNVPGEDLSGVVHGVDFLRELNLTDKAPVGSRVAVIGGGDVAIDAARSALRLGSEVTIFYRRSRQEMPARAEEVEEAEEEGVKFQYLATPTRIIGENGRVVAMECIRLELGEPDASGRRRPVPVAGSEFTVAIDTIIPAIGQYTDTAWLQGSGIETLDNGTLKTDAAGMTTVAGVFAAGDAVSGPATVTEAVGAARKAVRAMDRYLRGESPLPEEAPKRRIPFSEMPAARKPHKQDRPAVATLPAAERIKGFAEVRQPLTPPQALAEARRCINWNCAECTLCAQICPMGAIDPQDFSSHPSECTVCMDCVAVCPGGASHFGGGWAPSPVAEFDPSRRQLLISAAVAAAGFGLAKAGVGQRQDQFLLRPPGVYGPDFLAKCVRCGQCIQACPDSALQMTLFEAGWEAAFTPRLVPRKGYCSYNCNACGQICPSHAIPPLPLDVKRLTVIGNAWVNRDACIRCMLCVPACPANAIEKVMVGDTEYPQVAKEHCIGCGTCEFTCPVPGEAAIRVYALGHVPPTPPATPAPTPTPAATPASGEAQAPAATATPAAPVPSDKRAYVDRKQCIRCMICVKTCKQGAITEVEAGDAKWPQVDVSKCIGCGECVTACPRNPKAIQLYDPDKIPS
;
A
#
# COMPACT_ATOMS: atom_id res chain seq x y z
N MET A 1 10.94 18.95 10.93
CA MET A 1 11.66 17.91 10.15
C MET A 1 10.87 17.54 8.90
N ASN A 2 11.53 17.41 7.75
CA ASN A 2 10.90 17.06 6.46
C ASN A 2 10.36 15.60 6.49
N GLY A 3 9.15 15.35 6.00
CA GLY A 3 8.54 14.01 6.00
C GLY A 3 9.37 12.96 5.23
N SER A 4 10.13 13.40 4.23
CA SER A 4 11.08 12.55 3.48
C SER A 4 12.22 12.02 4.35
N LEU A 5 12.73 12.83 5.30
CA LEU A 5 13.80 12.43 6.20
C LEU A 5 13.34 11.30 7.14
N TRP A 6 12.16 11.45 7.76
CA TRP A 6 11.57 10.42 8.61
C TRP A 6 11.31 9.11 7.85
N ARG A 7 10.85 9.20 6.60
CA ARG A 7 10.67 8.02 5.74
C ARG A 7 12.00 7.30 5.47
N ARG A 8 13.08 8.04 5.19
CA ARG A 8 14.43 7.48 4.99
C ARG A 8 14.97 6.87 6.28
N LEU A 9 14.85 7.56 7.41
CA LEU A 9 15.26 7.05 8.72
C LEU A 9 14.57 5.71 9.04
N ARG A 10 13.25 5.63 8.81
CA ARG A 10 12.50 4.36 8.93
C ARG A 10 13.10 3.25 8.08
N GLN A 11 13.37 3.52 6.80
CA GLN A 11 13.92 2.52 5.88
C GLN A 11 15.28 2.03 6.38
N VAL A 12 16.16 2.93 6.82
CA VAL A 12 17.46 2.56 7.40
C VAL A 12 17.26 1.65 8.61
N VAL A 13 16.37 2.01 9.55
CA VAL A 13 16.07 1.18 10.73
C VAL A 13 15.55 -0.19 10.32
N GLN A 14 14.63 -0.27 9.36
CA GLN A 14 14.10 -1.55 8.86
C GLN A 14 15.19 -2.47 8.32
N PHE A 15 16.12 -1.94 7.52
CA PHE A 15 17.20 -2.72 6.94
C PHE A 15 18.22 -3.14 7.99
N VAL A 16 18.58 -2.26 8.92
CA VAL A 16 19.49 -2.58 10.02
C VAL A 16 18.90 -3.66 10.92
N VAL A 17 17.61 -3.55 11.30
CA VAL A 17 16.95 -4.55 12.14
C VAL A 17 16.78 -5.88 11.39
N LEU A 18 16.46 -5.87 10.09
CA LEU A 18 16.41 -7.08 9.28
C LEU A 18 17.80 -7.75 9.17
N ALA A 19 18.86 -6.98 8.94
CA ALA A 19 20.22 -7.48 8.89
C ALA A 19 20.65 -8.08 10.24
N LEU A 20 20.35 -7.39 11.35
CA LEU A 20 20.58 -7.91 12.70
C LEU A 20 19.80 -9.20 12.95
N PHE A 21 18.53 -9.27 12.53
CA PHE A 21 17.72 -10.49 12.65
C PHE A 21 18.34 -11.67 11.90
N LEU A 22 18.73 -11.47 10.64
CA LEU A 22 19.35 -12.52 9.82
C LEU A 22 20.72 -12.94 10.39
N TYR A 23 21.49 -11.99 10.90
CA TYR A 23 22.77 -12.26 11.57
C TYR A 23 22.59 -13.09 12.85
N LEU A 24 21.64 -12.72 13.71
CA LEU A 24 21.33 -13.49 14.92
C LEU A 24 20.81 -14.88 14.57
N LEU A 25 19.95 -15.00 13.55
CA LEU A 25 19.45 -16.30 13.09
C LEU A 25 20.59 -17.20 12.59
N ALA A 26 21.55 -16.64 11.87
CA ALA A 26 22.72 -17.33 11.37
C ALA A 26 23.68 -17.81 12.48
N ARG A 27 23.87 -16.98 13.52
CA ARG A 27 24.79 -17.24 14.64
C ARG A 27 24.18 -18.12 15.75
N ALA A 28 22.98 -18.67 15.57
CA ALA A 28 22.27 -19.44 16.59
C ALA A 28 22.99 -20.71 17.09
N LYS A 29 24.09 -21.12 16.44
CA LYS A 29 24.75 -22.42 16.62
C LYS A 29 25.96 -22.44 17.58
N GLY A 30 26.31 -21.32 18.20
CA GLY A 30 27.39 -21.22 19.18
C GLY A 30 26.93 -20.42 20.39
N GLY A 31 27.32 -20.85 21.59
CA GLY A 31 26.96 -20.17 22.85
C GLY A 31 27.22 -18.66 22.83
N ASN A 32 26.59 -17.95 23.76
CA ASN A 32 26.53 -16.48 23.82
C ASN A 32 27.93 -15.83 23.94
N GLY A 33 28.64 -15.68 22.82
CA GLY A 33 29.88 -14.89 22.74
C GLY A 33 29.63 -13.39 22.57
N PHE A 34 28.37 -12.97 22.45
CA PHE A 34 27.95 -11.58 22.31
C PHE A 34 26.84 -11.30 23.33
N GLY A 35 26.88 -10.15 24.02
CA GLY A 35 25.95 -9.80 25.10
C GLY A 35 24.47 -9.62 24.71
N ILE A 36 24.07 -9.90 23.46
CA ILE A 36 22.69 -9.81 22.98
C ILE A 36 22.10 -11.22 22.83
N PRO A 37 20.99 -11.56 23.54
CA PRO A 37 20.35 -12.86 23.40
C PRO A 37 19.80 -13.11 21.99
N LEU A 38 20.11 -14.28 21.43
CA LEU A 38 19.66 -14.72 20.10
C LEU A 38 18.12 -14.82 19.95
N ASN A 39 17.39 -14.90 21.07
CA ASN A 39 15.91 -14.95 21.12
C ASN A 39 15.24 -13.60 21.41
N SER A 40 15.98 -12.49 21.36
CA SER A 40 15.50 -11.15 21.75
C SER A 40 14.20 -10.72 21.05
N LEU A 41 14.06 -10.94 19.74
CA LEU A 41 12.82 -10.58 19.02
C LEU A 41 11.60 -11.38 19.46
N SER A 42 11.78 -12.66 19.82
CA SER A 42 10.70 -13.49 20.36
C SER A 42 10.32 -13.03 21.77
N ARG A 43 11.29 -12.59 22.60
CA ARG A 43 11.03 -12.03 23.94
C ARG A 43 10.31 -10.69 23.91
N LEU A 44 10.46 -9.92 22.84
CA LEU A 44 9.75 -8.66 22.62
C LEU A 44 8.33 -8.85 22.02
N ASN A 45 7.91 -10.08 21.74
CA ASN A 45 6.66 -10.38 21.06
C ASN A 45 5.48 -10.51 22.07
N PRO A 46 4.56 -9.52 22.16
CA PRO A 46 3.43 -9.57 23.08
C PRO A 46 2.52 -10.77 22.88
N LEU A 47 2.29 -11.20 21.63
CA LEU A 47 1.40 -12.33 21.34
C LEU A 47 1.95 -13.63 21.95
N LEU A 48 3.25 -13.89 21.77
CA LEU A 48 3.88 -15.12 22.27
C LEU A 48 3.84 -15.17 23.80
N GLY A 49 4.23 -14.10 24.48
CA GLY A 49 4.30 -14.10 25.94
C GLY A 49 2.94 -14.12 26.61
N ILE A 50 1.98 -13.30 26.14
CA ILE A 50 0.62 -13.29 26.71
C ILE A 50 -0.02 -14.67 26.54
N SER A 51 0.06 -15.25 25.35
CA SER A 51 -0.55 -16.56 25.10
C SER A 51 0.12 -17.65 25.93
N ALA A 52 1.45 -17.66 26.05
CA ALA A 52 2.16 -18.63 26.88
C ALA A 52 1.80 -18.52 28.36
N MET A 53 1.74 -17.29 28.91
CA MET A 53 1.35 -17.06 30.31
C MET A 53 -0.11 -17.45 30.58
N LEU A 54 -1.03 -17.20 29.63
CA LEU A 54 -2.42 -17.62 29.73
C LEU A 54 -2.54 -19.16 29.70
N ALA A 55 -1.82 -19.82 28.78
CA ALA A 55 -1.87 -21.27 28.64
C ALA A 55 -1.25 -22.02 29.81
N SER A 56 -0.09 -21.58 30.29
CA SER A 56 0.58 -22.22 31.42
C SER A 56 0.09 -21.75 32.79
N ARG A 57 -0.77 -20.71 32.81
CA ARG A 57 -1.26 -20.05 34.05
C ARG A 57 -0.12 -19.63 34.98
N SER A 58 1.01 -19.21 34.41
CA SER A 58 2.23 -18.88 35.15
C SER A 58 2.91 -17.63 34.59
N LEU A 59 3.45 -16.78 35.45
CA LEU A 59 4.25 -15.62 35.02
C LEU A 59 5.62 -16.07 34.49
N ILE A 60 5.91 -15.80 33.22
CA ILE A 60 7.18 -16.14 32.57
C ILE A 60 8.05 -14.89 32.49
N LEU A 61 8.96 -14.70 33.45
CA LEU A 61 9.79 -13.49 33.57
C LEU A 61 10.65 -13.20 32.33
N ASN A 62 11.00 -14.22 31.55
CA ASN A 62 11.79 -14.06 30.33
C ASN A 62 11.08 -13.25 29.23
N PHE A 63 9.76 -13.06 29.36
CA PHE A 63 8.92 -12.23 28.50
C PHE A 63 8.67 -10.82 29.06
N LEU A 64 9.30 -10.41 30.17
CA LEU A 64 9.26 -9.02 30.66
C LEU A 64 9.61 -7.97 29.58
N PRO A 65 10.52 -8.21 28.62
CA PRO A 65 10.78 -7.26 27.53
C PRO A 65 9.54 -6.89 26.69
N ILE A 66 8.45 -7.66 26.73
CA ILE A 66 7.17 -7.30 26.08
C ILE A 66 6.69 -5.90 26.53
N LEU A 67 6.95 -5.52 27.79
CA LEU A 67 6.58 -4.20 28.31
C LEU A 67 7.23 -3.06 27.52
N ILE A 68 8.42 -3.27 26.95
CA ILE A 68 9.07 -2.30 26.06
C ILE A 68 8.24 -2.14 24.78
N THR A 69 7.81 -3.25 24.17
CA THR A 69 6.96 -3.21 22.96
C THR A 69 5.62 -2.55 23.25
N VAL A 70 5.00 -2.83 24.41
CA VAL A 70 3.75 -2.20 24.85
C VAL A 70 3.95 -0.69 25.06
N ALA A 71 4.99 -0.28 25.81
CA ALA A 71 5.29 1.13 26.06
C ALA A 71 5.56 1.90 24.76
N ILE A 72 6.39 1.36 23.86
CA ILE A 72 6.64 1.95 22.53
C ILE A 72 5.33 2.03 21.72
N THR A 73 4.46 1.03 21.83
CA THR A 73 3.17 1.04 21.13
C THR A 73 2.22 2.12 21.64
N LEU A 74 2.19 2.32 22.96
CA LEU A 74 1.41 3.39 23.60
C LEU A 74 2.02 4.77 23.36
N LEU A 75 3.33 4.88 23.08
CA LEU A 75 3.95 6.16 22.78
C LEU A 75 3.85 6.53 21.29
N VAL A 76 4.16 5.58 20.41
CA VAL A 76 4.42 5.85 18.98
C VAL A 76 3.50 5.05 18.04
N GLY A 77 2.57 4.25 18.57
CA GLY A 77 1.66 3.43 17.77
C GLY A 77 2.31 2.16 17.23
N ARG A 78 1.87 1.64 16.08
CA ARG A 78 2.32 0.33 15.56
C ARG A 78 3.72 0.37 14.91
N VAL A 79 4.67 1.08 15.53
CA VAL A 79 6.08 1.20 15.07
C VAL A 79 6.72 -0.17 14.90
N TRP A 80 6.44 -1.12 15.79
CA TRP A 80 6.93 -2.50 15.65
C TRP A 80 6.66 -3.09 14.26
N CYS A 81 5.44 -2.91 13.74
CA CYS A 81 5.03 -3.44 12.43
C CYS A 81 5.63 -2.67 11.24
N GLY A 82 6.06 -1.42 11.45
CA GLY A 82 6.57 -0.53 10.41
C GLY A 82 8.10 -0.39 10.36
N TRP A 83 8.79 -0.66 11.47
CA TRP A 83 10.20 -0.33 11.68
C TRP A 83 11.04 -1.53 12.13
N ILE A 84 10.46 -2.46 12.91
CA ILE A 84 11.22 -3.53 13.60
C ILE A 84 10.92 -4.91 12.99
N CYS A 85 9.68 -5.18 12.64
CA CYS A 85 9.24 -6.51 12.23
C CYS A 85 9.91 -6.97 10.91
N PRO A 86 10.67 -8.07 10.89
CA PRO A 86 11.38 -8.51 9.69
C PRO A 86 10.43 -8.96 8.58
N VAL A 87 9.29 -9.57 8.91
CA VAL A 87 8.23 -9.89 7.94
C VAL A 87 7.69 -8.62 7.29
N GLY A 88 7.42 -7.58 8.09
CA GLY A 88 6.96 -6.29 7.57
C GLY A 88 7.96 -5.62 6.64
N THR A 89 9.26 -5.72 6.94
CA THR A 89 10.34 -5.23 6.08
C THR A 89 10.42 -6.00 4.76
N ILE A 90 10.37 -7.34 4.79
CA ILE A 90 10.40 -8.16 3.57
C ILE A 90 9.22 -7.86 2.66
N LEU A 91 8.01 -7.74 3.23
CA LEU A 91 6.79 -7.40 2.48
C LEU A 91 6.81 -5.96 1.92
N ASP A 92 7.66 -5.07 2.45
CA ASP A 92 7.85 -3.73 1.89
C ASP A 92 8.74 -3.72 0.64
N LEU A 93 9.57 -4.75 0.42
CA LEU A 93 10.56 -4.78 -0.67
C LEU A 93 9.93 -4.94 -2.06
N TYR A 94 8.79 -5.63 -2.15
CA TYR A 94 8.08 -5.91 -3.40
C TYR A 94 6.56 -5.84 -3.23
N GLY A 95 5.83 -6.03 -4.34
CA GLY A 95 4.36 -5.98 -4.38
C GLY A 95 3.82 -4.68 -5.01
N PRO A 96 2.52 -4.65 -5.38
CA PRO A 96 1.91 -3.53 -6.08
C PRO A 96 1.83 -2.29 -5.19
N ARG A 97 2.16 -1.12 -5.75
CA ARG A 97 2.02 0.17 -5.05
C ARG A 97 0.63 0.75 -5.29
N GLY A 98 -0.11 0.99 -4.21
CA GLY A 98 -1.43 1.59 -4.24
C GLY A 98 -2.46 0.78 -3.46
N ARG A 99 -3.63 1.37 -3.21
CA ARG A 99 -4.77 0.69 -2.57
C ARG A 99 -5.53 -0.11 -3.63
N HIS A 100 -5.56 -1.43 -3.56
CA HIS A 100 -6.22 -2.29 -4.55
C HIS A 100 -7.18 -3.29 -3.88
N GLY A 101 -8.41 -3.37 -4.42
CA GLY A 101 -9.16 -4.63 -4.58
C GLY A 101 -9.98 -5.18 -3.41
N LEU A 102 -9.51 -5.17 -2.15
CA LEU A 102 -10.17 -5.96 -1.10
C LEU A 102 -10.99 -5.12 -0.09
N PRO A 103 -12.23 -5.55 0.25
CA PRO A 103 -13.08 -4.86 1.20
C PRO A 103 -12.43 -4.64 2.57
N LEU A 104 -12.69 -3.48 3.18
CA LEU A 104 -12.21 -3.15 4.53
C LEU A 104 -12.64 -4.18 5.58
N LYS A 105 -13.83 -4.79 5.42
CA LYS A 105 -14.37 -5.83 6.31
C LYS A 105 -13.45 -7.07 6.44
N LEU A 106 -12.67 -7.41 5.42
CA LEU A 106 -11.74 -8.54 5.50
C LEU A 106 -10.61 -8.31 6.52
N ARG A 107 -10.34 -7.06 6.91
CA ARG A 107 -9.35 -6.75 7.96
C ARG A 107 -9.74 -7.30 9.33
N GLN A 108 -11.01 -7.67 9.53
CA GLN A 108 -11.48 -8.27 10.78
C GLN A 108 -10.92 -9.68 11.00
N VAL A 109 -10.53 -10.38 9.94
CA VAL A 109 -10.05 -11.78 10.00
C VAL A 109 -8.87 -11.96 10.96
N LYS A 110 -7.86 -11.09 10.93
CA LYS A 110 -6.72 -11.16 11.87
C LYS A 110 -7.14 -11.06 13.34
N TYR A 111 -8.24 -10.37 13.63
CA TYR A 111 -8.75 -10.26 14.99
C TYR A 111 -9.52 -11.52 15.40
N TYR A 112 -10.29 -12.15 14.51
CA TYR A 112 -10.83 -13.49 14.75
C TYR A 112 -9.70 -14.50 15.03
N ILE A 113 -8.63 -14.49 14.22
CA ILE A 113 -7.46 -15.35 14.43
C ILE A 113 -6.84 -15.06 15.82
N LEU A 114 -6.65 -13.79 16.17
CA LEU A 114 -6.14 -13.41 17.50
C LEU A 114 -7.03 -13.94 18.63
N PHE A 115 -8.35 -13.71 18.58
CA PHE A 115 -9.24 -14.15 19.64
C PHE A 115 -9.32 -15.66 19.76
N VAL A 116 -9.33 -16.39 18.64
CA VAL A 116 -9.23 -17.86 18.65
C VAL A 116 -7.94 -18.31 19.34
N ILE A 117 -6.79 -17.70 19.02
CA ILE A 117 -5.51 -18.01 19.68
C ILE A 117 -5.56 -17.74 21.19
N LEU A 118 -6.11 -16.59 21.61
CA LEU A 118 -6.20 -16.23 23.02
C LEU A 118 -7.17 -17.14 23.80
N PHE A 119 -8.34 -17.47 23.23
CA PHE A 119 -9.28 -18.42 23.85
C PHE A 119 -8.66 -19.82 23.93
N MET A 120 -7.93 -20.25 22.90
CA MET A 120 -7.20 -21.51 22.93
C MET A 120 -6.14 -21.53 24.02
N ALA A 121 -5.42 -20.43 24.19
CA ALA A 121 -4.47 -20.26 25.28
C ALA A 121 -5.16 -20.32 26.65
N ILE A 122 -6.33 -19.69 26.84
CA ILE A 122 -7.09 -19.80 28.10
C ILE A 122 -7.46 -21.26 28.43
N LEU A 123 -7.77 -22.06 27.41
CA LEU A 123 -8.03 -23.50 27.54
C LEU A 123 -6.76 -24.35 27.74
N GLY A 124 -5.58 -23.73 27.84
CA GLY A 124 -4.29 -24.39 28.05
C GLY A 124 -3.60 -24.87 26.77
N SER A 125 -4.13 -24.53 25.59
CA SER A 125 -3.59 -24.99 24.31
C SER A 125 -2.85 -23.89 23.57
N MET A 126 -1.63 -24.21 23.14
CA MET A 126 -0.80 -23.32 22.32
C MET A 126 -0.76 -23.74 20.83
N ALA A 127 -1.65 -24.66 20.41
CA ALA A 127 -1.59 -25.34 19.10
C ALA A 127 -1.45 -24.39 17.91
N PHE A 128 -2.15 -23.24 17.90
CA PHE A 128 -2.15 -22.27 16.80
C PHE A 128 -1.00 -21.26 16.80
N MET A 129 -0.03 -21.39 17.70
CA MET A 129 1.07 -20.41 17.82
C MET A 129 2.01 -20.37 16.60
N TYR A 130 1.91 -21.34 15.68
CA TYR A 130 2.64 -21.30 14.42
C TYR A 130 2.17 -20.19 13.46
N LEU A 131 1.00 -19.58 13.69
CA LEU A 131 0.51 -18.41 12.95
C LEU A 131 1.19 -17.09 13.37
N ASP A 132 2.06 -17.12 14.38
CA ASP A 132 2.87 -15.96 14.74
C ASP A 132 3.87 -15.61 13.62
N PRO A 133 3.95 -14.34 13.16
CA PRO A 133 4.84 -13.95 12.05
C PRO A 133 6.32 -14.19 12.33
N ILE A 134 6.79 -14.05 13.58
CA ILE A 134 8.21 -14.27 13.92
C ILE A 134 8.52 -15.77 13.85
N THR A 135 7.62 -16.60 14.35
CA THR A 135 7.71 -18.05 14.24
C THR A 135 7.68 -18.51 12.78
N ALA A 136 6.78 -17.95 11.96
CA ALA A 136 6.67 -18.27 10.55
C ALA A 136 7.95 -17.94 9.76
N ILE A 137 8.57 -16.77 9.98
CA ILE A 137 9.81 -16.40 9.29
C ILE A 137 11.02 -17.20 9.79
N ILE A 138 11.17 -17.43 11.10
CA ILE A 138 12.26 -18.25 11.64
C ILE A 138 12.23 -19.64 11.01
N ARG A 139 11.05 -20.26 10.92
CA ARG A 139 10.88 -21.58 10.29
C ARG A 139 11.04 -21.53 8.77
N GLY A 140 10.47 -20.52 8.10
CA GLY A 140 10.54 -20.36 6.66
C GLY A 140 11.98 -20.19 6.17
N VAL A 141 12.76 -19.32 6.81
CA VAL A 141 14.18 -19.15 6.42
C VAL A 141 14.95 -20.45 6.69
N ALA A 142 14.73 -21.06 7.85
CA ALA A 142 15.42 -22.27 8.30
C ALA A 142 15.11 -23.53 7.47
N GLY A 143 13.86 -23.71 7.04
CA GLY A 143 13.40 -24.87 6.29
C GLY A 143 13.40 -24.70 4.77
N VAL A 144 13.34 -23.47 4.25
CA VAL A 144 13.16 -23.19 2.81
C VAL A 144 14.39 -22.58 2.18
N ILE A 145 14.97 -21.55 2.82
CA ILE A 145 16.01 -20.72 2.19
C ILE A 145 17.39 -21.35 2.40
N TYR A 146 17.71 -21.76 3.63
CA TYR A 146 19.05 -22.27 3.95
C TYR A 146 19.40 -23.62 3.29
N PRO A 147 18.53 -24.65 3.26
CA PRO A 147 18.89 -25.96 2.68
C PRO A 147 19.34 -25.93 1.21
N PRO A 148 18.67 -25.21 0.28
CA PRO A 148 19.15 -25.10 -1.09
C PRO A 148 20.40 -24.20 -1.18
N LEU A 149 20.46 -23.09 -0.44
CA LEU A 149 21.60 -22.17 -0.46
C LEU A 149 22.91 -22.83 0.01
N ALA A 150 22.82 -23.74 0.97
CA ALA A 150 23.94 -24.54 1.46
C ALA A 150 24.49 -25.56 0.44
N LYS A 151 23.72 -25.89 -0.60
CA LYS A 151 24.11 -26.80 -1.69
C LYS A 151 24.72 -26.07 -2.89
N VAL A 152 24.66 -24.74 -2.94
CA VAL A 152 25.21 -23.95 -4.06
C VAL A 152 26.75 -23.91 -3.97
N PRO A 153 27.48 -24.27 -5.05
CA PRO A 153 28.94 -24.18 -5.10
C PRO A 153 29.44 -22.75 -4.78
N GLY A 154 30.53 -22.63 -4.02
CA GLY A 154 31.08 -21.34 -3.58
C GLY A 154 30.33 -20.69 -2.41
N ILE A 155 29.00 -20.64 -2.46
CA ILE A 155 28.15 -20.07 -1.40
C ILE A 155 28.07 -20.99 -0.18
N GLY A 156 27.87 -22.30 -0.38
CA GLY A 156 27.80 -23.27 0.72
C GLY A 156 29.05 -23.28 1.62
N PRO A 157 30.27 -23.38 1.06
CA PRO A 157 31.51 -23.26 1.82
C PRO A 157 31.68 -21.90 2.52
N ALA A 158 31.32 -20.78 1.88
CA ALA A 158 31.38 -19.45 2.47
C ALA A 158 30.40 -19.27 3.65
N LEU A 159 29.18 -19.83 3.54
CA LEU A 159 28.22 -19.86 4.64
C LEU A 159 28.72 -20.72 5.82
N LYS A 160 29.44 -21.81 5.53
CA LYS A 160 30.06 -22.66 6.55
C LYS A 160 31.26 -21.97 7.23
N SER A 161 32.12 -21.27 6.48
CA SER A 161 33.27 -20.54 7.03
C SER A 161 32.85 -19.35 7.90
N LEU A 162 31.72 -18.72 7.61
CA LEU A 162 31.12 -17.65 8.43
C LEU A 162 30.30 -18.16 9.63
N ALA A 163 30.23 -19.49 9.84
CA ALA A 163 29.40 -20.15 10.85
C ALA A 163 27.89 -19.83 10.73
N ILE A 164 27.40 -19.57 9.52
CA ILE A 164 26.02 -19.14 9.20
C ILE A 164 25.11 -20.33 8.87
N ALA A 165 25.64 -21.55 8.73
CA ALA A 165 24.87 -22.72 8.31
C ALA A 165 24.22 -23.50 9.50
N PRO A 166 22.89 -23.42 9.72
CA PRO A 166 22.20 -24.29 10.67
C PRO A 166 22.20 -25.74 10.15
N PRO A 167 22.25 -26.76 11.01
CA PRO A 167 22.32 -28.15 10.59
C PRO A 167 20.92 -28.75 10.37
N ILE A 168 19.98 -27.97 9.82
CA ILE A 168 18.67 -28.55 9.44
C ILE A 168 18.85 -29.59 8.31
N THR A 169 20.04 -29.67 7.73
CA THR A 169 20.46 -30.74 6.82
C THR A 169 21.47 -31.69 7.45
N GLY A 170 21.16 -32.28 8.60
CA GLY A 170 21.25 -33.74 8.66
C GLY A 170 20.23 -34.22 7.63
N SER A 171 20.69 -34.69 6.48
CA SER A 171 19.86 -35.19 5.37
C SER A 171 18.56 -35.76 5.90
N ALA A 172 17.44 -35.11 5.58
CA ALA A 172 16.14 -35.74 5.61
C ALA A 172 16.15 -36.84 4.53
N ALA A 173 16.93 -37.90 4.74
CA ALA A 173 16.77 -39.15 4.04
C ALA A 173 15.51 -39.81 4.64
N GLY A 174 14.35 -39.27 4.27
CA GLY A 174 13.06 -39.74 4.74
C GLY A 174 11.91 -38.86 4.22
N PRO A 175 10.89 -39.44 3.57
CA PRO A 175 9.77 -38.70 2.96
C PRO A 175 9.00 -37.82 3.96
N LYS A 176 8.96 -38.21 5.24
CA LYS A 176 8.26 -37.46 6.31
C LYS A 176 8.94 -36.13 6.65
N ALA A 177 10.27 -36.09 6.73
CA ALA A 177 11.00 -34.85 7.03
C ALA A 177 11.01 -33.87 5.84
N ALA A 178 10.93 -34.40 4.61
CA ALA A 178 10.68 -33.59 3.42
C ALA A 178 9.27 -32.97 3.46
N ALA A 179 8.23 -33.75 3.81
CA ALA A 179 6.87 -33.24 3.93
C ALA A 179 6.74 -32.08 4.93
N ILE A 180 7.40 -32.15 6.10
CA ILE A 180 7.45 -31.06 7.10
C ILE A 180 7.99 -29.77 6.50
N SER A 181 9.17 -29.88 5.90
CA SER A 181 9.86 -28.73 5.32
C SER A 181 9.06 -28.15 4.17
N ILE A 182 8.42 -28.98 3.34
CA ILE A 182 7.56 -28.56 2.24
C ILE A 182 6.28 -27.87 2.75
N THR A 183 5.61 -28.39 3.77
CA THR A 183 4.40 -27.76 4.33
C THR A 183 4.73 -26.40 4.97
N LEU A 184 5.82 -26.31 5.73
CA LEU A 184 6.29 -25.04 6.29
C LEU A 184 6.75 -24.08 5.18
N ALA A 185 7.33 -24.59 4.10
CA ALA A 185 7.67 -23.81 2.92
C ALA A 185 6.44 -23.22 2.24
N ALA A 186 5.41 -24.04 2.03
CA ALA A 186 4.20 -23.62 1.36
C ALA A 186 3.51 -22.47 2.10
N VAL A 187 3.44 -22.50 3.44
CA VAL A 187 2.86 -21.40 4.23
C VAL A 187 3.67 -20.11 4.08
N PHE A 188 5.01 -20.19 4.18
CA PHE A 188 5.86 -19.01 4.03
C PHE A 188 5.81 -18.45 2.60
N LEU A 189 5.88 -19.31 1.59
CA LEU A 189 5.75 -18.93 0.18
C LEU A 189 4.37 -18.35 -0.11
N LEU A 190 3.30 -18.87 0.49
CA LEU A 190 1.96 -18.31 0.38
C LEU A 190 1.91 -16.88 0.96
N ILE A 191 2.50 -16.64 2.13
CA ILE A 191 2.60 -15.28 2.72
C ILE A 191 3.27 -14.31 1.74
N LEU A 192 4.35 -14.74 1.10
CA LEU A 192 5.07 -13.95 0.10
C LEU A 192 4.25 -13.76 -1.19
N ALA A 193 3.61 -14.82 -1.69
CA ALA A 193 2.78 -14.79 -2.88
C ALA A 193 1.58 -13.84 -2.74
N LEU A 194 0.91 -13.85 -1.58
CA LEU A 194 -0.22 -12.96 -1.29
C LEU A 194 0.17 -11.48 -1.31
N ASN A 195 1.45 -11.14 -1.13
CA ASN A 195 1.95 -9.77 -1.24
C ASN A 195 1.88 -9.21 -2.66
N PHE A 196 1.78 -10.05 -3.70
CA PHE A 196 1.55 -9.62 -5.08
C PHE A 196 0.09 -9.21 -5.33
N ILE A 197 -0.87 -9.73 -4.55
CA ILE A 197 -2.28 -9.35 -4.63
C ILE A 197 -2.49 -7.98 -4.00
N GLU A 198 -2.04 -7.82 -2.76
CA GLU A 198 -2.07 -6.53 -2.08
C GLU A 198 -0.84 -6.39 -1.19
N ARG A 199 -0.16 -5.25 -1.28
CA ARG A 199 1.04 -4.99 -0.50
C ARG A 199 0.74 -5.12 1.00
N ARG A 200 1.61 -5.83 1.73
CA ARG A 200 1.43 -6.19 3.14
C ARG A 200 0.15 -6.99 3.43
N PHE A 201 -0.30 -7.84 2.51
CA PHE A 201 -1.50 -8.68 2.67
C PHE A 201 -1.58 -9.35 4.05
N TRP A 202 -0.53 -10.09 4.44
CA TRP A 202 -0.47 -10.79 5.72
C TRP A 202 -0.65 -9.83 6.91
N CYS A 203 0.08 -8.71 6.94
CA CYS A 203 -0.01 -7.72 8.02
C CYS A 203 -1.38 -7.06 8.10
N ARG A 204 -2.08 -6.94 6.97
CA ARG A 204 -3.39 -6.28 6.88
C ARG A 204 -4.53 -7.20 7.28
N TYR A 205 -4.49 -8.47 6.88
CA TYR A 205 -5.63 -9.38 6.95
C TYR A 205 -5.47 -10.57 7.89
N LEU A 206 -4.24 -11.06 8.14
CA LEU A 206 -4.03 -12.36 8.79
C LEU A 206 -3.16 -12.30 10.06
N CYS A 207 -2.31 -11.29 10.21
CA CYS A 207 -1.27 -11.25 11.25
C CYS A 207 -1.86 -11.04 12.67
N PRO A 208 -1.85 -12.07 13.56
CA PRO A 208 -2.39 -11.94 14.91
C PRO A 208 -1.55 -11.01 15.79
N LEU A 209 -0.22 -11.00 15.65
CA LEU A 209 0.65 -10.07 16.36
C LEU A 209 0.34 -8.61 15.99
N GLY A 210 0.10 -8.36 14.70
CA GLY A 210 -0.31 -7.06 14.21
C GLY A 210 -1.64 -6.62 14.81
N ALA A 211 -2.57 -7.56 14.99
CA ALA A 211 -3.85 -7.33 15.66
C ALA A 211 -3.67 -7.00 17.15
N THR A 212 -2.83 -7.75 17.88
CA THR A 212 -2.52 -7.51 19.30
C THR A 212 -1.99 -6.09 19.52
N ILE A 213 -0.99 -5.69 18.73
CA ILE A 213 -0.39 -4.34 18.79
C ILE A 213 -1.40 -3.28 18.33
N GLY A 214 -2.25 -3.61 17.34
CA GLY A 214 -3.29 -2.72 16.84
C GLY A 214 -4.41 -2.41 17.83
N LEU A 215 -4.71 -3.32 18.78
CA LEU A 215 -5.63 -3.04 19.87
C LEU A 215 -5.07 -1.97 20.82
N LEU A 216 -3.77 -2.03 21.10
CA LEU A 216 -3.09 -1.08 21.99
C LEU A 216 -2.84 0.29 21.32
N SER A 217 -2.54 0.31 20.03
CA SER A 217 -2.15 1.54 19.32
C SER A 217 -3.27 2.59 19.19
N ARG A 218 -4.51 2.28 19.57
CA ARG A 218 -5.60 3.28 19.63
C ARG A 218 -5.38 4.35 20.71
N TRP A 219 -4.62 4.00 21.75
CA TRP A 219 -4.20 4.89 22.83
C TRP A 219 -2.79 5.47 22.60
N ALA A 220 -2.23 5.27 21.41
CA ALA A 220 -0.91 5.79 21.08
C ALA A 220 -0.84 7.31 21.23
N TRP A 221 0.17 7.86 21.89
CA TRP A 221 0.35 9.31 22.01
C TRP A 221 0.62 9.97 20.65
N LEU A 222 1.51 9.40 19.83
CA LEU A 222 1.82 9.92 18.50
C LEU A 222 0.77 9.47 17.47
N LYS A 223 0.09 10.45 16.86
CA LYS A 223 -1.00 10.19 15.90
C LYS A 223 -0.87 11.03 14.66
N ARG A 224 -1.36 10.51 13.54
CA ARG A 224 -1.48 11.28 12.30
C ARG A 224 -2.69 12.19 12.38
N SER A 225 -2.47 13.47 12.11
CA SER A 225 -3.49 14.50 11.92
C SER A 225 -3.33 15.13 10.53
N VAL A 226 -4.41 15.74 10.05
CA VAL A 226 -4.43 16.51 8.80
C VAL A 226 -5.01 17.86 9.14
N ARG A 227 -4.30 18.93 8.76
CA ARG A 227 -4.88 20.27 8.81
C ARG A 227 -5.93 20.39 7.70
N LYS A 228 -7.18 20.62 8.07
CA LYS A 228 -8.31 20.79 7.15
C LYS A 228 -9.25 21.86 7.71
N GLU A 229 -8.83 23.10 7.59
CA GLU A 229 -9.57 24.26 8.11
C GLU A 229 -10.03 25.15 6.95
N GLY A 230 -11.33 25.26 6.70
CA GLY A 230 -11.87 26.09 5.60
C GLY A 230 -11.50 25.64 4.18
N LEU A 231 -11.78 26.49 3.20
CA LEU A 231 -11.47 26.30 1.79
C LEU A 231 -10.54 27.40 1.26
N GLN A 232 -9.72 27.04 0.27
CA GLN A 232 -8.85 27.98 -0.42
C GLN A 232 -9.65 28.94 -1.31
N PRO A 233 -9.23 30.22 -1.43
CA PRO A 233 -9.91 31.24 -2.24
C PRO A 233 -10.29 30.79 -3.65
N CYS A 234 -9.33 30.21 -4.38
CA CYS A 234 -9.54 29.77 -5.76
C CYS A 234 -10.64 28.72 -5.94
N ARG A 235 -10.97 27.94 -4.89
CA ARG A 235 -12.09 26.97 -4.92
C ARG A 235 -13.42 27.64 -4.59
N LEU A 236 -13.42 28.66 -3.72
CA LEU A 236 -14.60 29.45 -3.39
C LEU A 236 -15.01 30.34 -4.57
N ASP A 237 -14.03 30.92 -5.24
CA ASP A 237 -14.21 31.86 -6.35
C ASP A 237 -14.46 31.15 -7.70
N CYS A 238 -14.37 29.81 -7.74
CA CYS A 238 -14.67 29.01 -8.92
C CYS A 238 -16.17 28.67 -8.96
N PRO A 239 -16.96 29.17 -9.93
CA PRO A 239 -18.39 28.86 -10.02
C PRO A 239 -18.66 27.37 -10.22
N ALA A 240 -17.84 26.71 -11.04
CA ALA A 240 -17.86 25.25 -11.20
C ALA A 240 -17.44 24.49 -9.94
N GLY A 241 -16.92 25.16 -8.89
CA GLY A 241 -16.48 24.60 -7.61
C GLY A 241 -15.37 23.55 -7.72
N THR A 242 -14.50 23.71 -8.71
CA THR A 242 -13.34 22.84 -8.99
C THR A 242 -12.36 22.83 -7.82
N ASN A 243 -11.84 21.65 -7.49
CA ASN A 243 -10.79 21.52 -6.47
C ASN A 243 -9.43 21.94 -7.03
N VAL A 244 -9.21 23.26 -7.14
CA VAL A 244 -8.03 23.87 -7.75
C VAL A 244 -6.74 23.41 -7.09
N THR A 245 -6.64 23.54 -5.77
CA THR A 245 -5.42 23.15 -5.04
C THR A 245 -5.16 21.65 -5.08
N GLY A 246 -6.21 20.84 -5.14
CA GLY A 246 -6.11 19.40 -5.28
C GLY A 246 -5.50 18.98 -6.61
N PHE A 247 -5.98 19.54 -7.74
CA PHE A 247 -5.45 19.17 -9.05
C PHE A 247 -4.04 19.73 -9.26
N LEU A 248 -3.73 20.94 -8.78
CA LEU A 248 -2.38 21.50 -8.81
C LEU A 248 -1.41 20.66 -7.96
N ALA A 249 -1.86 20.17 -6.80
CA ALA A 249 -1.07 19.26 -5.97
C ALA A 249 -0.74 17.94 -6.71
N LEU A 250 -1.67 17.39 -7.50
CA LEU A 250 -1.43 16.23 -8.35
C LEU A 250 -0.50 16.54 -9.53
N ALA A 251 -0.72 17.67 -10.20
CA ALA A 251 0.11 18.14 -11.31
C ALA A 251 1.56 18.40 -10.88
N SER A 252 1.80 18.91 -9.66
CA SER A 252 3.13 19.10 -9.08
C SER A 252 3.94 17.80 -8.91
N LYS A 253 3.26 16.65 -8.98
CA LYS A 253 3.81 15.29 -8.93
C LYS A 253 3.75 14.57 -10.28
N GLY A 254 3.46 15.29 -11.37
CA GLY A 254 3.33 14.71 -12.72
C GLY A 254 2.12 13.79 -12.90
N ARG A 255 1.11 13.86 -12.02
CA ARG A 255 -0.06 12.96 -12.06
C ARG A 255 -1.23 13.59 -12.81
N TYR A 256 -1.01 14.00 -14.06
CA TYR A 256 -1.98 14.77 -14.85
C TYR A 256 -3.30 14.05 -15.10
N GLY A 257 -3.28 12.73 -15.37
CA GLY A 257 -4.50 11.93 -15.50
C GLY A 257 -5.40 11.99 -14.25
N GLN A 258 -4.82 11.90 -13.06
CA GLN A 258 -5.56 12.03 -11.81
C GLN A 258 -5.99 13.46 -11.52
N ALA A 259 -5.20 14.45 -11.94
CA ALA A 259 -5.56 15.86 -11.84
C ALA A 259 -6.81 16.13 -12.69
N SER A 260 -6.86 15.65 -13.93
CA SER A 260 -8.03 15.72 -14.80
C SER A 260 -9.24 15.00 -14.18
N ASP A 261 -9.06 13.76 -13.70
CA ASP A 261 -10.15 13.03 -13.02
C ASP A 261 -10.71 13.78 -11.80
N LEU A 262 -9.86 14.48 -11.05
CA LEU A 262 -10.27 15.29 -9.90
C LEU A 262 -11.06 16.53 -10.33
N ILE A 263 -10.67 17.20 -11.42
CA ILE A 263 -11.43 18.32 -12.00
C ILE A 263 -12.80 17.82 -12.48
N ARG A 264 -12.85 16.70 -13.19
CA ARG A 264 -14.08 16.08 -13.73
C ARG A 264 -15.08 15.65 -12.67
N GLN A 265 -14.71 15.56 -11.39
CA GLN A 265 -15.69 15.36 -10.31
C GLN A 265 -16.71 16.50 -10.21
N THR A 266 -16.34 17.69 -10.68
CA THR A 266 -17.19 18.88 -10.64
C THR A 266 -17.38 19.52 -12.01
N ASN A 267 -16.34 19.54 -12.85
CA ASN A 267 -16.37 20.14 -14.17
C ASN A 267 -16.02 19.09 -15.25
N PRO A 268 -17.03 18.46 -15.91
CA PRO A 268 -16.77 17.50 -16.98
C PRO A 268 -16.21 18.14 -18.26
N LEU A 269 -16.26 19.47 -18.37
CA LEU A 269 -15.73 20.26 -19.48
C LEU A 269 -14.35 20.84 -19.11
N THR A 270 -13.49 19.98 -18.55
CA THR A 270 -12.17 20.37 -18.04
C THR A 270 -11.33 21.04 -19.11
N THR A 271 -11.28 20.44 -20.30
CA THR A 271 -10.41 20.92 -21.37
C THR A 271 -11.00 22.21 -21.95
N VAL A 272 -12.31 22.24 -22.20
CA VAL A 272 -13.02 23.44 -22.67
C VAL A 272 -12.82 24.62 -21.72
N CYS A 273 -13.02 24.45 -20.41
CA CYS A 273 -12.82 25.54 -19.43
C CYS A 273 -11.36 26.03 -19.40
N GLY A 274 -10.39 25.15 -19.63
CA GLY A 274 -9.00 25.56 -19.80
C GLY A 274 -8.78 26.52 -20.97
N HIS A 275 -9.64 26.48 -21.99
CA HIS A 275 -9.52 27.31 -23.19
C HIS A 275 -10.31 28.63 -23.09
N VAL A 276 -11.52 28.60 -22.50
CA VAL A 276 -12.46 29.74 -22.61
C VAL A 276 -12.83 30.40 -21.28
N CYS A 277 -12.44 29.84 -20.13
CA CYS A 277 -12.82 30.38 -18.83
C CYS A 277 -12.17 31.76 -18.55
N PRO A 278 -12.89 32.72 -17.96
CA PRO A 278 -12.35 34.01 -17.53
C PRO A 278 -11.63 33.95 -16.16
N HIS A 279 -11.26 32.74 -15.71
CA HIS A 279 -10.43 32.46 -14.53
C HIS A 279 -10.72 33.32 -13.29
N PRO A 280 -11.97 33.39 -12.78
CA PRO A 280 -12.29 34.16 -11.58
C PRO A 280 -11.51 33.67 -10.34
N CYS A 281 -11.12 32.39 -10.35
CA CYS A 281 -10.30 31.76 -9.33
C CYS A 281 -8.88 32.35 -9.18
N GLU A 282 -8.38 33.10 -10.17
CA GLU A 282 -7.07 33.76 -10.11
C GLU A 282 -7.13 35.10 -9.37
N LYS A 283 -8.29 35.79 -9.36
CA LYS A 283 -8.46 37.12 -8.76
C LYS A 283 -8.20 37.14 -7.26
N GLY A 284 -8.73 36.15 -6.53
CA GLY A 284 -8.57 36.01 -5.07
C GLY A 284 -7.40 35.11 -4.65
N CYS A 285 -6.48 34.76 -5.56
CA CYS A 285 -5.44 33.78 -5.29
C CYS A 285 -4.42 34.28 -4.25
N ASN A 286 -4.25 33.56 -3.14
CA ASN A 286 -3.28 33.88 -2.08
C ASN A 286 -1.82 34.06 -2.57
N ARG A 287 -1.45 33.55 -3.76
CA ARG A 287 -0.12 33.76 -4.34
C ARG A 287 0.11 35.21 -4.78
N GLY A 288 -0.95 35.95 -5.12
CA GLY A 288 -0.89 37.36 -5.50
C GLY A 288 -0.36 38.28 -4.40
N GLU A 289 -0.43 37.86 -3.13
CA GLU A 289 0.16 38.58 -1.99
C GLU A 289 1.69 38.43 -1.92
N CYS A 290 2.29 37.56 -2.74
CA CYS A 290 3.72 37.29 -2.75
C CYS A 290 4.38 37.71 -4.08
N ASP A 291 3.79 37.30 -5.20
CA ASP A 291 4.16 37.73 -6.55
C ASP A 291 2.91 37.75 -7.45
N GLN A 292 2.86 36.99 -8.54
CA GLN A 292 1.71 36.92 -9.43
C GLN A 292 0.84 35.70 -9.10
N ALA A 293 -0.48 35.81 -9.29
CA ALA A 293 -1.38 34.68 -9.15
C ALA A 293 -0.90 33.44 -9.94
N VAL A 294 -1.23 32.26 -9.43
CA VAL A 294 -1.01 31.01 -10.17
C VAL A 294 -1.85 31.05 -11.45
N SER A 295 -1.28 30.69 -12.59
CA SER A 295 -1.94 30.47 -13.89
C SER A 295 -2.85 29.25 -13.84
N ILE A 296 -3.92 29.30 -13.04
CA ILE A 296 -4.87 28.21 -12.83
C ILE A 296 -5.49 27.79 -14.16
N ASN A 297 -5.87 28.74 -15.02
CA ASN A 297 -6.47 28.42 -16.31
C ASN A 297 -5.47 27.77 -17.27
N ALA A 298 -4.24 28.28 -17.38
CA ALA A 298 -3.20 27.64 -18.20
C ALA A 298 -2.85 26.23 -17.70
N MET A 299 -2.91 26.01 -16.37
CA MET A 299 -2.73 24.69 -15.77
C MET A 299 -3.92 23.75 -16.03
N GLU A 300 -5.17 24.24 -15.96
CA GLU A 300 -6.36 23.47 -16.31
C GLU A 300 -6.31 23.05 -17.78
N ARG A 301 -5.94 23.98 -18.68
CA ARG A 301 -5.69 23.71 -20.10
C ARG A 301 -4.62 22.65 -20.29
N PHE A 302 -3.43 22.85 -19.73
CA PHE A 302 -2.33 21.89 -19.84
C PHE A 302 -2.74 20.49 -19.39
N VAL A 303 -3.43 20.37 -18.25
CA VAL A 303 -3.89 19.08 -17.73
C VAL A 303 -4.91 18.42 -18.67
N GLY A 304 -5.87 19.19 -19.20
CA GLY A 304 -6.86 18.70 -20.17
C GLY A 304 -6.20 18.24 -21.48
N ASP A 305 -5.36 19.10 -22.07
CA ASP A 305 -4.64 18.83 -23.31
C ASP A 305 -3.70 17.63 -23.17
N TRP A 306 -2.98 17.52 -22.05
CA TRP A 306 -2.09 16.38 -21.78
C TRP A 306 -2.86 15.06 -21.80
N VAL A 307 -4.01 15.00 -21.11
CA VAL A 307 -4.82 13.77 -21.04
C VAL A 307 -5.47 13.46 -22.38
N ARG A 308 -5.88 14.46 -23.17
CA ARG A 308 -6.35 14.24 -24.54
C ARG A 308 -5.27 13.60 -25.40
N GLN A 309 -4.03 14.09 -25.33
CA GLN A 309 -2.92 13.64 -26.18
C GLN A 309 -2.28 12.33 -25.75
N HIS A 310 -2.19 12.06 -24.44
CA HIS A 310 -1.44 10.92 -23.88
C HIS A 310 -2.33 9.88 -23.19
N GLY A 311 -3.63 10.14 -23.10
CA GLY A 311 -4.55 9.36 -22.26
C GLY A 311 -4.26 9.51 -20.77
N GLY A 312 -4.72 8.54 -19.98
CA GLY A 312 -4.39 8.43 -18.55
C GLY A 312 -5.49 8.85 -17.57
N SER A 313 -6.65 9.32 -18.04
CA SER A 313 -7.86 9.34 -17.21
C SER A 313 -8.21 7.90 -16.78
N LYS A 314 -8.54 7.71 -15.50
CA LYS A 314 -8.98 6.41 -14.96
C LYS A 314 -10.47 6.43 -14.60
N LEU A 315 -11.22 7.42 -15.10
CA LEU A 315 -12.63 7.56 -14.82
C LEU A 315 -13.42 6.46 -15.55
N ARG A 316 -13.63 5.34 -14.86
CA ARG A 316 -14.38 4.19 -15.39
C ARG A 316 -15.87 4.52 -15.54
N PRO A 317 -16.52 4.06 -16.62
CA PRO A 317 -17.96 4.09 -16.74
C PRO A 317 -18.61 3.37 -15.56
N LEU A 318 -19.64 3.98 -14.97
CA LEU A 318 -20.39 3.38 -13.86
C LEU A 318 -21.62 2.65 -14.41
N PRO A 319 -21.97 1.46 -13.87
CA PRO A 319 -23.21 0.81 -14.25
C PRO A 319 -24.41 1.68 -13.89
N VAL A 320 -25.51 1.53 -14.62
CA VAL A 320 -26.80 2.11 -14.22
C VAL A 320 -27.28 1.34 -12.99
N THR A 321 -27.49 2.05 -11.89
CA THR A 321 -27.89 1.46 -10.59
C THR A 321 -29.24 1.99 -10.10
N LYS A 322 -29.81 2.99 -10.78
CA LYS A 322 -31.11 3.58 -10.48
C LYS A 322 -32.09 3.26 -11.60
N SER A 323 -33.36 3.07 -11.25
CA SER A 323 -34.44 2.76 -12.21
C SER A 323 -35.06 4.01 -12.86
N LYS A 324 -35.09 5.14 -12.13
CA LYS A 324 -35.69 6.40 -12.61
C LYS A 324 -34.92 7.01 -13.78
N LYS A 325 -35.60 7.51 -14.79
CA LYS A 325 -35.02 8.07 -16.03
C LYS A 325 -35.05 9.59 -16.05
N VAL A 326 -34.00 10.19 -16.60
CA VAL A 326 -33.91 11.66 -16.76
C VAL A 326 -33.69 12.07 -18.21
N ALA A 327 -34.49 13.03 -18.67
CA ALA A 327 -34.29 13.70 -19.96
C ALA A 327 -33.59 15.05 -19.76
N VAL A 328 -32.62 15.36 -20.61
CA VAL A 328 -31.93 16.65 -20.63
C VAL A 328 -32.19 17.31 -21.98
N ILE A 329 -32.67 18.56 -21.98
CA ILE A 329 -32.98 19.33 -23.18
C ILE A 329 -31.88 20.39 -23.36
N GLY A 330 -31.08 20.24 -24.42
CA GLY A 330 -29.91 21.05 -24.72
C GLY A 330 -28.59 20.38 -24.31
N ALA A 331 -27.66 20.28 -25.25
CA ALA A 331 -26.31 19.76 -25.08
C ALA A 331 -25.26 20.89 -24.96
N GLY A 332 -25.63 22.02 -24.36
CA GLY A 332 -24.70 23.07 -23.94
C GLY A 332 -23.97 22.73 -22.62
N PRO A 333 -23.18 23.66 -22.07
CA PRO A 333 -22.38 23.40 -20.86
C PRO A 333 -23.18 22.88 -19.66
N ALA A 334 -24.34 23.49 -19.39
CA ALA A 334 -25.21 23.08 -18.29
C ALA A 334 -25.80 21.68 -18.51
N GLY A 335 -26.31 21.39 -19.71
CA GLY A 335 -26.91 20.10 -20.03
C GLY A 335 -25.91 18.94 -20.06
N LEU A 336 -24.75 19.14 -20.69
CA LEU A 336 -23.65 18.18 -20.67
C LEU A 336 -23.16 17.89 -19.25
N THR A 337 -23.05 18.94 -18.42
CA THR A 337 -22.70 18.78 -17.00
C THR A 337 -23.76 18.00 -16.24
N ALA A 338 -25.03 18.35 -16.44
CA ALA A 338 -26.14 17.68 -15.78
C ALA A 338 -26.17 16.19 -16.12
N ALA A 339 -26.07 15.88 -17.42
CA ALA A 339 -26.10 14.51 -17.92
C ALA A 339 -24.94 13.67 -17.37
N PHE A 340 -23.72 14.21 -17.40
CA PHE A 340 -22.55 13.54 -16.83
C PHE A 340 -22.72 13.24 -15.34
N LEU A 341 -23.14 14.22 -14.54
CA LEU A 341 -23.26 14.04 -13.09
C LEU A 341 -24.40 13.09 -12.71
N LEU A 342 -25.56 13.19 -13.37
CA LEU A 342 -26.67 12.26 -13.17
C LEU A 342 -26.28 10.82 -13.55
N ARG A 343 -25.55 10.65 -14.66
CA ARG A 343 -25.05 9.34 -15.07
C ARG A 343 -24.08 8.76 -14.04
N ARG A 344 -23.23 9.61 -13.45
CA ARG A 344 -22.31 9.25 -12.36
C ARG A 344 -23.02 8.92 -11.05
N LEU A 345 -24.22 9.44 -10.81
CA LEU A 345 -25.11 9.06 -9.71
C LEU A 345 -25.87 7.75 -9.98
N GLY A 346 -25.78 7.21 -11.19
CA GLY A 346 -26.33 5.90 -11.57
C GLY A 346 -27.67 5.95 -12.31
N TYR A 347 -28.15 7.13 -12.71
CA TYR A 347 -29.38 7.28 -13.50
C TYR A 347 -29.13 7.01 -14.99
N PRO A 348 -30.08 6.38 -15.71
CA PRO A 348 -30.15 6.44 -17.16
C PRO A 348 -30.53 7.87 -17.61
N VAL A 349 -29.73 8.43 -18.53
CA VAL A 349 -29.88 9.81 -18.99
C VAL A 349 -29.79 9.89 -20.50
N LYS A 350 -30.74 10.62 -21.10
CA LYS A 350 -30.75 10.94 -22.53
C LYS A 350 -30.80 12.46 -22.73
N VAL A 351 -29.95 12.96 -23.63
CA VAL A 351 -29.86 14.38 -23.99
C VAL A 351 -30.47 14.59 -25.38
N PHE A 352 -31.33 15.60 -25.51
CA PHE A 352 -31.95 16.03 -26.77
C PHE A 352 -31.36 17.37 -27.19
N GLU A 353 -30.76 17.45 -28.36
CA GLU A 353 -30.08 18.64 -28.89
C GLU A 353 -30.66 19.05 -30.24
N LYS A 354 -31.02 20.33 -30.38
CA LYS A 354 -31.63 20.89 -31.60
C LYS A 354 -30.64 20.96 -32.76
N LEU A 355 -29.39 21.34 -32.48
CA LEU A 355 -28.33 21.46 -33.48
C LEU A 355 -27.88 20.07 -33.97
N PRO A 356 -27.27 19.97 -35.16
CA PRO A 356 -26.72 18.70 -35.66
C PRO A 356 -25.54 18.19 -34.83
N VAL A 357 -24.97 19.02 -33.96
CA VAL A 357 -23.80 18.75 -33.12
C VAL A 357 -24.06 19.12 -31.66
N ALA A 358 -23.43 18.41 -30.74
CA ALA A 358 -23.46 18.73 -29.31
C ALA A 358 -22.45 19.84 -28.95
N GLY A 359 -22.74 20.63 -27.91
CA GLY A 359 -21.87 21.69 -27.41
C GLY A 359 -22.59 23.02 -27.17
N GLY A 360 -23.78 23.23 -27.73
CA GLY A 360 -24.53 24.49 -27.60
C GLY A 360 -23.70 25.70 -28.04
N MET A 361 -23.64 26.76 -27.21
CA MET A 361 -22.84 27.95 -27.51
C MET A 361 -21.33 27.71 -27.58
N LEU A 362 -20.81 26.58 -27.08
CA LEU A 362 -19.38 26.23 -27.22
C LEU A 362 -19.01 25.98 -28.68
N VAL A 363 -19.93 25.41 -29.47
CA VAL A 363 -19.74 25.19 -30.90
C VAL A 363 -20.40 26.27 -31.73
N ALA A 364 -21.59 26.75 -31.34
CA ALA A 364 -22.31 27.75 -32.12
C ALA A 364 -21.73 29.17 -31.98
N GLY A 365 -21.19 29.54 -30.81
CA GLY A 365 -20.70 30.90 -30.57
C GLY A 365 -19.18 31.00 -30.67
N ILE A 366 -18.46 30.19 -29.90
CA ILE A 366 -17.02 30.38 -29.70
C ILE A 366 -16.23 29.97 -30.96
N PRO A 367 -15.43 30.88 -31.55
CA PRO A 367 -14.63 30.58 -32.74
C PRO A 367 -13.57 29.50 -32.53
N ARG A 368 -13.22 28.80 -33.60
CA ARG A 368 -12.23 27.70 -33.57
C ARG A 368 -10.84 28.13 -33.09
N TYR A 369 -10.43 29.39 -33.32
CA TYR A 369 -9.14 29.90 -32.87
C TYR A 369 -9.05 30.09 -31.35
N ARG A 370 -10.19 30.08 -30.63
CA ARG A 370 -10.27 30.09 -29.16
C ARG A 370 -10.62 28.73 -28.58
N LEU A 371 -11.50 27.98 -29.26
CA LEU A 371 -11.91 26.65 -28.85
C LEU A 371 -11.89 25.69 -30.05
N PRO A 372 -10.79 24.95 -30.25
CA PRO A 372 -10.71 23.96 -31.30
C PRO A 372 -11.81 22.90 -31.19
N ARG A 373 -12.35 22.45 -32.31
CA ARG A 373 -13.50 21.51 -32.32
C ARG A 373 -13.12 20.14 -31.75
N GLU A 374 -11.88 19.72 -31.97
CA GLU A 374 -11.30 18.49 -31.45
C GLU A 374 -11.18 18.51 -29.92
N VAL A 375 -10.97 19.70 -29.33
CA VAL A 375 -10.92 19.90 -27.88
C VAL A 375 -12.30 19.70 -27.27
N LEU A 376 -13.32 20.34 -27.85
CA LEU A 376 -14.71 20.20 -27.41
C LEU A 376 -15.19 18.75 -27.54
N GLU A 377 -14.95 18.14 -28.70
CA GLU A 377 -15.38 16.78 -29.00
C GLU A 377 -14.70 15.76 -28.08
N SER A 378 -13.46 16.01 -27.63
CA SER A 378 -12.79 15.18 -26.63
C SER A 378 -13.53 15.17 -25.28
N ASP A 379 -14.02 16.31 -24.80
CA ASP A 379 -14.78 16.37 -23.54
C ASP A 379 -16.18 15.76 -23.71
N ILE A 380 -16.84 15.97 -24.85
CA ILE A 380 -18.15 15.35 -25.15
C ILE A 380 -18.03 13.83 -25.23
N ASN A 381 -16.97 13.32 -25.87
CA ASN A 381 -16.73 11.88 -25.97
C ASN A 381 -16.41 11.24 -24.62
N GLU A 382 -15.75 11.96 -23.71
CA GLU A 382 -15.64 11.52 -22.32
C GLU A 382 -17.01 11.35 -21.66
N ILE A 383 -17.93 12.30 -21.89
CA ILE A 383 -19.30 12.24 -21.35
C ILE A 383 -20.07 11.06 -21.96
N ARG A 384 -20.01 10.86 -23.27
CA ARG A 384 -20.60 9.69 -23.95
C ARG A 384 -20.03 8.38 -23.40
N ARG A 385 -18.72 8.31 -23.16
CA ARG A 385 -18.04 7.13 -22.61
C ARG A 385 -18.58 6.74 -21.22
N GLN A 386 -19.07 7.70 -20.42
CA GLN A 386 -19.73 7.39 -19.15
C GLN A 386 -21.11 6.74 -19.31
N GLY A 387 -21.61 6.63 -20.55
CA GLY A 387 -22.91 6.03 -20.90
C GLY A 387 -24.04 7.04 -20.97
N VAL A 388 -23.75 8.30 -21.33
CA VAL A 388 -24.75 9.32 -21.66
C VAL A 388 -25.11 9.20 -23.14
N GLU A 389 -26.40 9.10 -23.44
CA GLU A 389 -26.92 9.13 -24.81
C GLU A 389 -27.22 10.57 -25.22
N ILE A 390 -26.74 10.99 -26.40
CA ILE A 390 -26.97 12.34 -26.93
C ILE A 390 -27.57 12.18 -28.32
N GLU A 391 -28.81 12.64 -28.49
CA GLU A 391 -29.54 12.66 -29.75
C GLU A 391 -29.57 14.09 -30.29
N THR A 392 -28.89 14.32 -31.41
CA THR A 392 -28.82 15.62 -32.10
C THR A 392 -29.90 15.75 -33.18
N GLY A 393 -30.14 16.97 -33.65
CA GLY A 393 -31.18 17.27 -34.64
C GLY A 393 -32.62 17.20 -34.10
N VAL A 394 -32.81 17.16 -32.79
CA VAL A 394 -34.12 17.06 -32.13
C VAL A 394 -34.48 18.40 -31.49
N ALA A 395 -35.33 19.17 -32.16
CA ALA A 395 -35.99 20.32 -31.55
C ALA A 395 -37.11 19.84 -30.62
N VAL A 396 -37.15 20.37 -29.40
CA VAL A 396 -38.22 20.08 -28.43
C VAL A 396 -39.17 21.27 -28.41
N ASP A 397 -40.42 21.03 -28.81
CA ASP A 397 -41.53 21.97 -28.68
C ASP A 397 -42.42 21.60 -27.47
N ALA A 398 -43.53 22.31 -27.28
CA ALA A 398 -44.47 22.05 -26.18
C ALA A 398 -45.05 20.62 -26.22
N ALA A 399 -45.35 20.09 -27.41
CA ALA A 399 -45.91 18.75 -27.57
C ALA A 399 -44.89 17.67 -27.21
N LYS A 400 -43.66 17.81 -27.71
CA LYS A 400 -42.55 16.91 -27.38
C LYS A 400 -42.17 17.01 -25.90
N LEU A 401 -42.21 18.20 -25.30
CA LEU A 401 -42.01 18.36 -23.86
C LEU A 401 -43.07 17.58 -23.06
N ALA A 402 -44.34 17.64 -23.47
CA ALA A 402 -45.41 16.86 -22.84
C ALA A 402 -45.22 15.34 -22.98
N GLU A 403 -44.71 14.88 -24.14
CA GLU A 403 -44.32 13.48 -24.33
C GLU A 403 -43.19 13.07 -23.38
N LEU A 404 -42.13 13.88 -23.30
CA LEU A 404 -40.98 13.62 -22.42
C LEU A 404 -41.40 13.55 -20.94
N ARG A 405 -42.36 14.39 -20.52
CA ARG A 405 -42.89 14.37 -19.14
C ARG A 405 -43.62 13.07 -18.79
N LYS A 406 -44.15 12.35 -19.79
CA LYS A 406 -44.77 11.02 -19.57
C LYS A 406 -43.74 9.90 -19.58
N ALA A 407 -42.64 10.08 -20.33
CA ALA A 407 -41.62 9.03 -20.55
C ALA A 407 -40.47 9.03 -19.52
N TYR A 408 -40.24 10.16 -18.84
CA TYR A 408 -39.13 10.35 -17.90
C TYR A 408 -39.61 10.82 -16.52
N ASP A 409 -38.91 10.42 -15.47
CA ASP A 409 -39.24 10.76 -14.08
C ASP A 409 -38.84 12.20 -13.71
N ALA A 410 -37.88 12.79 -14.44
CA ALA A 410 -37.50 14.18 -14.31
C ALA A 410 -36.94 14.74 -15.63
N ILE A 411 -37.02 16.06 -15.80
CA ILE A 411 -36.51 16.79 -16.97
C ILE A 411 -35.56 17.89 -16.52
N PHE A 412 -34.47 18.07 -17.26
CA PHE A 412 -33.51 19.17 -17.10
C PHE A 412 -33.47 20.05 -18.35
N ILE A 413 -33.84 21.32 -18.24
CA ILE A 413 -33.86 22.29 -19.34
C ILE A 413 -32.58 23.13 -19.32
N ALA A 414 -31.79 23.05 -20.40
CA ALA A 414 -30.50 23.70 -20.58
C ALA A 414 -30.34 24.32 -21.97
N VAL A 415 -31.40 24.98 -22.46
CA VAL A 415 -31.50 25.48 -23.86
C VAL A 415 -30.67 26.74 -24.16
N GLY A 416 -30.13 27.40 -23.13
CA GLY A 416 -29.25 28.58 -23.27
C GLY A 416 -29.91 29.81 -23.90
N ALA A 417 -29.09 30.83 -24.21
CA ALA A 417 -29.52 32.10 -24.82
C ALA A 417 -29.03 32.21 -26.27
N HIS A 418 -29.69 31.49 -27.19
CA HIS A 418 -29.25 31.36 -28.58
C HIS A 418 -29.74 32.46 -29.53
N ALA A 419 -30.61 33.37 -29.08
CA ALA A 419 -31.23 34.39 -29.93
C ALA A 419 -30.55 35.76 -29.79
N SER A 420 -30.33 36.47 -30.90
CA SER A 420 -29.73 37.81 -30.93
C SER A 420 -30.74 38.92 -30.70
N ARG A 421 -30.35 39.95 -29.95
CA ARG A 421 -31.14 41.19 -29.84
C ARG A 421 -31.05 42.02 -31.12
N LYS A 422 -32.18 42.63 -31.50
CA LYS A 422 -32.29 43.57 -32.63
C LYS A 422 -31.89 44.99 -32.23
N LEU A 423 -31.25 45.72 -33.14
CA LEU A 423 -30.91 47.15 -33.02
C LEU A 423 -32.18 48.01 -32.97
N ASN A 424 -33.24 47.58 -33.68
CA ASN A 424 -34.49 48.33 -33.87
C ASN A 424 -34.24 49.69 -34.56
N VAL A 425 -33.42 49.69 -35.61
CA VAL A 425 -33.15 50.86 -36.45
C VAL A 425 -33.72 50.64 -37.86
N PRO A 426 -34.11 51.70 -38.59
CA PRO A 426 -34.57 51.56 -39.97
C PRO A 426 -33.49 50.92 -40.84
N GLY A 427 -33.88 49.95 -41.68
CA GLY A 427 -32.98 49.23 -42.59
C GLY A 427 -32.32 47.98 -42.01
N GLU A 428 -32.66 47.54 -40.79
CA GLU A 428 -32.10 46.32 -40.17
C GLU A 428 -32.43 45.02 -40.92
N ASP A 429 -33.50 44.99 -41.71
CA ASP A 429 -33.90 43.82 -42.52
C ASP A 429 -33.22 43.77 -43.91
N LEU A 430 -32.30 44.69 -44.22
CA LEU A 430 -31.57 44.72 -45.50
C LEU A 430 -30.58 43.54 -45.65
N SER A 431 -30.38 43.07 -46.88
CA SER A 431 -29.35 42.07 -47.18
C SER A 431 -27.97 42.63 -46.84
N GLY A 432 -27.19 41.89 -46.04
CA GLY A 432 -25.89 42.33 -45.52
C GLY A 432 -25.89 42.66 -44.03
N VAL A 433 -27.06 42.70 -43.39
CA VAL A 433 -27.16 42.67 -41.93
C VAL A 433 -27.24 41.21 -41.46
N VAL A 434 -26.27 40.78 -40.66
CA VAL A 434 -26.22 39.41 -40.11
C VAL A 434 -25.98 39.49 -38.61
N HIS A 435 -26.92 39.00 -37.79
CA HIS A 435 -26.77 39.06 -36.34
C HIS A 435 -25.57 38.24 -35.85
N GLY A 436 -24.86 38.73 -34.84
CA GLY A 436 -23.57 38.17 -34.42
C GLY A 436 -23.62 36.71 -33.99
N VAL A 437 -24.70 36.24 -33.35
CA VAL A 437 -24.83 34.82 -33.00
C VAL A 437 -25.05 33.96 -34.24
N ASP A 438 -25.83 34.43 -35.20
CA ASP A 438 -26.12 33.68 -36.42
C ASP A 438 -24.90 33.66 -37.34
N PHE A 439 -24.19 34.79 -37.47
CA PHE A 439 -22.90 34.89 -38.16
C PHE A 439 -21.89 33.88 -37.60
N LEU A 440 -21.67 33.88 -36.29
CA LEU A 440 -20.74 32.96 -35.63
C LEU A 440 -21.21 31.51 -35.77
N ARG A 441 -22.52 31.24 -35.64
CA ARG A 441 -23.07 29.88 -35.78
C ARG A 441 -22.84 29.33 -37.17
N GLU A 442 -23.13 30.10 -38.20
CA GLU A 442 -22.94 29.70 -39.59
C GLU A 442 -21.47 29.44 -39.89
N LEU A 443 -20.59 30.37 -39.49
CA LEU A 443 -19.15 30.22 -39.62
C LEU A 443 -18.65 28.95 -38.91
N ASN A 444 -19.09 28.74 -37.68
CA ASN A 444 -18.60 27.64 -36.85
C ASN A 444 -19.10 26.26 -37.27
N LEU A 445 -20.27 26.19 -37.91
CA LEU A 445 -20.87 24.92 -38.37
C LEU A 445 -20.52 24.58 -39.81
N THR A 446 -20.23 25.57 -40.66
CA THR A 446 -20.03 25.38 -42.11
C THR A 446 -18.64 25.81 -42.60
N ASP A 447 -17.80 26.38 -41.72
CA ASP A 447 -16.53 27.04 -42.05
C ASP A 447 -16.67 28.19 -43.07
N LYS A 448 -17.89 28.68 -43.28
CA LYS A 448 -18.24 29.77 -44.21
C LYS A 448 -19.23 30.70 -43.55
N ALA A 449 -19.11 31.99 -43.82
CA ALA A 449 -20.13 32.98 -43.46
C ALA A 449 -20.09 34.14 -44.45
N PRO A 450 -21.24 34.72 -44.83
CA PRO A 450 -21.29 35.84 -45.76
C PRO A 450 -20.71 37.10 -45.10
N VAL A 451 -19.59 37.59 -45.63
CA VAL A 451 -18.99 38.88 -45.25
C VAL A 451 -18.57 39.66 -46.48
N GLY A 452 -18.82 40.97 -46.49
CA GLY A 452 -18.32 41.91 -47.47
C GLY A 452 -16.90 42.38 -47.18
N SER A 453 -16.38 43.29 -48.00
CA SER A 453 -15.04 43.84 -47.85
C SER A 453 -14.93 44.76 -46.63
N ARG A 454 -15.98 45.55 -46.31
CA ARG A 454 -16.03 46.44 -45.15
C ARG A 454 -17.13 46.03 -44.19
N VAL A 455 -16.75 45.66 -42.98
CA VAL A 455 -17.63 45.12 -41.95
C VAL A 455 -17.71 46.07 -40.76
N ALA A 456 -18.94 46.42 -40.36
CA ALA A 456 -19.21 47.10 -39.09
C ALA A 456 -19.75 46.11 -38.07
N VAL A 457 -19.08 45.95 -36.93
CA VAL A 457 -19.59 45.14 -35.81
C VAL A 457 -20.13 46.07 -34.73
N ILE A 458 -21.39 45.89 -34.33
CA ILE A 458 -22.06 46.79 -33.38
C ILE A 458 -22.10 46.12 -32.01
N GLY A 459 -21.32 46.62 -31.06
CA GLY A 459 -21.25 46.07 -29.70
C GLY A 459 -19.86 46.14 -29.09
N GLY A 460 -19.72 45.65 -27.86
CA GLY A 460 -18.45 45.63 -27.13
C GLY A 460 -18.28 44.44 -26.19
N GLY A 461 -19.12 43.40 -26.33
CA GLY A 461 -18.99 42.15 -25.57
C GLY A 461 -18.12 41.13 -26.28
N ASP A 462 -17.89 39.98 -25.65
CA ASP A 462 -17.07 38.90 -26.22
C ASP A 462 -17.58 38.45 -27.60
N VAL A 463 -18.91 38.42 -27.82
CA VAL A 463 -19.52 38.12 -29.13
C VAL A 463 -19.10 39.12 -30.20
N ALA A 464 -18.99 40.41 -29.84
CA ALA A 464 -18.57 41.44 -30.79
C ALA A 464 -17.10 41.27 -31.17
N ILE A 465 -16.24 40.98 -30.19
CA ILE A 465 -14.82 40.71 -30.43
C ILE A 465 -14.64 39.44 -31.27
N ASP A 466 -15.35 38.37 -30.94
CA ASP A 466 -15.28 37.11 -31.68
C ASP A 466 -15.77 37.26 -33.12
N ALA A 467 -16.89 37.99 -33.33
CA ALA A 467 -17.39 38.28 -34.67
C ALA A 467 -16.42 39.14 -35.47
N ALA A 468 -15.84 40.18 -34.86
CA ALA A 468 -14.91 41.08 -35.52
C ALA A 468 -13.62 40.37 -35.95
N ARG A 469 -13.00 39.62 -35.03
CA ARG A 469 -11.78 38.85 -35.29
C ARG A 469 -12.01 37.73 -36.30
N SER A 470 -13.21 37.15 -36.32
CA SER A 470 -13.59 36.14 -37.32
C SER A 470 -13.80 36.76 -38.70
N ALA A 471 -14.50 37.89 -38.81
CA ALA A 471 -14.68 38.61 -40.07
C ALA A 471 -13.32 39.08 -40.66
N LEU A 472 -12.41 39.53 -39.81
CA LEU A 472 -11.05 39.91 -40.21
C LEU A 472 -10.30 38.73 -40.85
N ARG A 473 -10.40 37.53 -40.27
CA ARG A 473 -9.80 36.29 -40.80
C ARG A 473 -10.43 35.82 -42.11
N LEU A 474 -11.64 36.27 -42.43
CA LEU A 474 -12.29 36.04 -43.71
C LEU A 474 -11.87 37.06 -44.79
N GLY A 475 -10.97 37.99 -44.46
CA GLY A 475 -10.39 38.96 -45.39
C GLY A 475 -11.06 40.33 -45.41
N SER A 476 -11.96 40.62 -44.46
CA SER A 476 -12.65 41.90 -44.37
C SER A 476 -11.84 42.96 -43.62
N GLU A 477 -12.00 44.23 -43.98
CA GLU A 477 -11.67 45.36 -43.13
C GLU A 477 -12.78 45.53 -42.08
N VAL A 478 -12.41 45.49 -40.80
CA VAL A 478 -13.39 45.44 -39.70
C VAL A 478 -13.27 46.65 -38.79
N THR A 479 -14.41 47.29 -38.53
CA THR A 479 -14.54 48.34 -37.51
C THR A 479 -15.61 47.96 -36.48
N ILE A 480 -15.23 47.95 -35.21
CA ILE A 480 -16.17 47.82 -34.08
C ILE A 480 -16.72 49.19 -33.73
N PHE A 481 -18.05 49.33 -33.72
CA PHE A 481 -18.76 50.50 -33.22
C PHE A 481 -19.28 50.19 -31.82
N TYR A 482 -18.76 50.90 -30.83
CA TYR A 482 -19.17 50.73 -29.44
C TYR A 482 -19.73 52.03 -28.89
N ARG A 483 -20.93 51.92 -28.29
CA ARG A 483 -21.65 53.07 -27.76
C ARG A 483 -21.00 53.71 -26.53
N ARG A 484 -19.98 53.11 -25.91
CA ARG A 484 -19.27 53.66 -24.74
C ARG A 484 -17.77 53.76 -25.03
N SER A 485 -16.98 54.12 -24.02
CA SER A 485 -15.52 54.13 -24.14
C SER A 485 -14.92 52.74 -23.93
N ARG A 486 -13.61 52.61 -24.16
CA ARG A 486 -12.83 51.40 -23.91
C ARG A 486 -12.95 50.90 -22.46
N GLN A 487 -13.09 51.80 -21.48
CA GLN A 487 -13.14 51.43 -20.06
C GLN A 487 -14.45 50.72 -19.68
N GLU A 488 -15.57 51.05 -20.32
CA GLU A 488 -16.86 50.41 -20.05
C GLU A 488 -17.09 49.15 -20.90
N MET A 489 -16.11 48.74 -21.70
CA MET A 489 -16.28 47.62 -22.64
C MET A 489 -16.33 46.28 -21.88
N PRO A 490 -17.40 45.48 -22.01
CA PRO A 490 -17.56 44.26 -21.21
C PRO A 490 -16.69 43.09 -21.67
N ALA A 491 -16.15 43.12 -22.89
CA ALA A 491 -15.24 42.09 -23.37
C ALA A 491 -13.95 42.04 -22.54
N ARG A 492 -13.31 40.87 -22.50
CA ARG A 492 -12.04 40.67 -21.78
C ARG A 492 -10.93 41.56 -22.38
N ALA A 493 -10.25 42.34 -21.54
CA ALA A 493 -9.20 43.28 -21.96
C ALA A 493 -8.14 42.63 -22.89
N GLU A 494 -7.66 41.43 -22.54
CA GLU A 494 -6.69 40.68 -23.35
C GLU A 494 -7.20 40.40 -24.78
N GLU A 495 -8.48 40.07 -24.93
CA GLU A 495 -9.08 39.74 -26.25
C GLU A 495 -9.29 41.00 -27.09
N VAL A 496 -9.47 42.16 -26.43
CA VAL A 496 -9.55 43.47 -27.06
C VAL A 496 -8.18 43.90 -27.57
N GLU A 497 -7.15 43.75 -26.74
CA GLU A 497 -5.75 44.01 -27.11
C GLU A 497 -5.34 43.10 -28.27
N GLU A 498 -5.65 41.81 -28.22
CA GLU A 498 -5.39 40.88 -29.33
C GLU A 498 -6.14 41.28 -30.62
N ALA A 499 -7.34 41.85 -30.53
CA ALA A 499 -8.09 42.33 -31.69
C ALA A 499 -7.47 43.62 -32.29
N GLU A 500 -7.03 44.55 -31.43
CA GLU A 500 -6.29 45.76 -31.84
C GLU A 500 -4.97 45.38 -32.54
N GLU A 501 -4.21 44.42 -31.97
CA GLU A 501 -2.98 43.88 -32.56
C GLU A 501 -3.19 43.22 -33.93
N GLU A 502 -4.34 42.54 -34.11
CA GLU A 502 -4.71 41.91 -35.38
C GLU A 502 -5.12 42.92 -36.47
N GLY A 503 -5.44 44.17 -36.08
CA GLY A 503 -5.82 45.25 -37.01
C GLY A 503 -7.31 45.60 -37.01
N VAL A 504 -8.09 45.13 -36.03
CA VAL A 504 -9.48 45.57 -35.86
C VAL A 504 -9.50 47.04 -35.44
N LYS A 505 -10.28 47.86 -36.16
CA LYS A 505 -10.46 49.28 -35.83
C LYS A 505 -11.57 49.45 -34.79
N PHE A 506 -11.42 50.41 -33.89
CA PHE A 506 -12.42 50.71 -32.87
C PHE A 506 -12.95 52.13 -33.01
N GLN A 507 -14.26 52.25 -33.18
CA GLN A 507 -15.00 53.50 -33.14
C GLN A 507 -15.82 53.55 -31.84
N TYR A 508 -15.21 54.10 -30.80
CA TYR A 508 -15.88 54.37 -29.53
C TYR A 508 -16.86 55.54 -29.66
N LEU A 509 -17.78 55.61 -28.69
CA LEU A 509 -18.78 56.67 -28.56
C LEU A 509 -19.59 56.89 -29.85
N ALA A 510 -19.98 55.79 -30.49
CA ALA A 510 -20.81 55.80 -31.68
C ALA A 510 -21.85 54.68 -31.64
N THR A 511 -23.03 54.94 -32.17
CA THR A 511 -24.09 53.94 -32.35
C THR A 511 -24.83 54.20 -33.66
N PRO A 512 -25.29 53.15 -34.37
CA PRO A 512 -26.10 53.33 -35.58
C PRO A 512 -27.46 53.96 -35.27
N THR A 513 -27.91 54.85 -36.16
CA THR A 513 -29.26 55.43 -36.18
C THR A 513 -30.11 54.88 -37.32
N ARG A 514 -29.48 54.58 -38.46
CA ARG A 514 -30.13 54.05 -39.66
C ARG A 514 -29.16 53.27 -40.54
N ILE A 515 -29.64 52.24 -41.21
CA ILE A 515 -28.89 51.46 -42.19
C ILE A 515 -29.38 51.86 -43.58
N ILE A 516 -28.45 52.20 -44.47
CA ILE A 516 -28.71 52.72 -45.80
C ILE A 516 -28.42 51.62 -46.82
N GLY A 517 -29.38 51.32 -47.68
CA GLY A 517 -29.27 50.29 -48.70
C GLY A 517 -29.59 50.77 -50.11
N GLU A 518 -29.00 50.09 -51.08
CA GLU A 518 -29.26 50.24 -52.51
C GLU A 518 -29.57 48.86 -53.09
N ASN A 519 -30.60 48.75 -53.94
CA ASN A 519 -31.07 47.47 -54.49
C ASN A 519 -31.33 46.37 -53.43
N GLY A 520 -31.79 46.77 -52.24
CA GLY A 520 -32.07 45.85 -51.12
C GLY A 520 -30.83 45.35 -50.36
N ARG A 521 -29.63 45.86 -50.66
CA ARG A 521 -28.36 45.51 -49.99
C ARG A 521 -27.75 46.71 -49.26
N VAL A 522 -27.10 46.47 -48.14
CA VAL A 522 -26.39 47.49 -47.35
C VAL A 522 -25.26 48.12 -48.18
N VAL A 523 -25.19 49.46 -48.18
CA VAL A 523 -24.09 50.25 -48.79
C VAL A 523 -23.45 51.22 -47.81
N ALA A 524 -24.19 51.65 -46.77
CA ALA A 524 -23.70 52.53 -45.72
C ALA A 524 -24.48 52.41 -44.41
N MET A 525 -23.91 52.94 -43.34
CA MET A 525 -24.52 53.02 -42.01
C MET A 525 -24.41 54.45 -41.49
N GLU A 526 -25.54 55.04 -41.11
CA GLU A 526 -25.60 56.34 -40.43
C GLU A 526 -25.42 56.10 -38.92
N CYS A 527 -24.52 56.86 -38.31
CA CYS A 527 -24.19 56.80 -36.90
C CYS A 527 -24.31 58.18 -36.26
N ILE A 528 -24.51 58.20 -34.95
CA ILE A 528 -24.46 59.42 -34.12
C ILE A 528 -23.33 59.32 -33.11
N ARG A 529 -22.67 60.45 -32.79
CA ARG A 529 -21.68 60.50 -31.71
C ARG A 529 -22.38 60.53 -30.35
N LEU A 530 -21.69 59.98 -29.36
CA LEU A 530 -22.18 59.88 -27.99
C LEU A 530 -21.19 60.57 -27.04
N GLU A 531 -21.70 61.03 -25.90
CA GLU A 531 -20.88 61.40 -24.75
C GLU A 531 -21.23 60.54 -23.55
N LEU A 532 -20.32 60.46 -22.57
CA LEU A 532 -20.57 59.69 -21.35
C LEU A 532 -21.27 60.56 -20.31
N GLY A 533 -22.48 60.19 -19.94
CA GLY A 533 -23.20 60.74 -18.80
C GLY A 533 -22.88 60.01 -17.49
N GLU A 534 -23.84 60.06 -16.56
CA GLU A 534 -23.76 59.38 -15.26
C GLU A 534 -23.80 57.85 -15.37
N PRO A 535 -23.17 57.12 -14.42
CA PRO A 535 -23.29 55.67 -14.31
C PRO A 535 -24.75 55.17 -14.34
N ASP A 536 -24.97 54.07 -15.07
CA ASP A 536 -26.22 53.31 -15.04
C ASP A 536 -26.23 52.29 -13.89
N ALA A 537 -27.31 51.50 -13.79
CA ALA A 537 -27.46 50.46 -12.76
C ALA A 537 -26.39 49.35 -12.82
N SER A 538 -25.66 49.21 -13.93
CA SER A 538 -24.51 48.31 -14.04
C SER A 538 -23.19 48.94 -13.57
N GLY A 539 -23.24 50.18 -13.07
CA GLY A 539 -22.07 50.96 -12.63
C GLY A 539 -21.27 51.58 -13.77
N ARG A 540 -21.71 51.43 -15.02
CA ARG A 540 -21.01 51.93 -16.21
C ARG A 540 -21.65 53.21 -16.70
N ARG A 541 -20.86 54.19 -17.13
CA ARG A 541 -21.37 55.48 -17.63
C ARG A 541 -22.32 55.30 -18.81
N ARG A 542 -23.48 55.96 -18.74
CA ARG A 542 -24.50 55.86 -19.79
C ARG A 542 -24.08 56.66 -21.03
N PRO A 543 -24.32 56.15 -22.24
CA PRO A 543 -24.13 56.94 -23.44
C PRO A 543 -25.30 57.91 -23.65
N VAL A 544 -24.99 59.16 -23.99
CA VAL A 544 -25.96 60.21 -24.33
C VAL A 544 -25.68 60.69 -25.75
N PRO A 545 -26.68 60.70 -26.66
CA PRO A 545 -26.49 61.20 -28.03
C PRO A 545 -26.15 62.69 -28.07
N VAL A 546 -25.15 63.04 -28.89
CA VAL A 546 -24.79 64.43 -29.19
C VAL A 546 -25.56 64.86 -30.43
N ALA A 547 -26.54 65.75 -30.28
CA ALA A 547 -27.37 66.20 -31.40
C ALA A 547 -26.54 66.91 -32.49
N GLY A 548 -26.84 66.66 -33.77
CA GLY A 548 -26.13 67.28 -34.90
C GLY A 548 -24.76 66.67 -35.20
N SER A 549 -24.42 65.53 -34.57
CA SER A 549 -23.15 64.82 -34.75
C SER A 549 -23.25 63.60 -35.67
N GLU A 550 -24.32 63.51 -36.45
CA GLU A 550 -24.59 62.39 -37.35
C GLU A 550 -23.54 62.32 -38.47
N PHE A 551 -23.08 61.10 -38.77
CA PHE A 551 -22.11 60.85 -39.82
C PHE A 551 -22.39 59.52 -40.50
N THR A 552 -22.02 59.41 -41.78
CA THR A 552 -22.24 58.19 -42.58
C THR A 552 -20.92 57.46 -42.80
N VAL A 553 -20.94 56.14 -42.63
CA VAL A 553 -19.80 55.25 -42.89
C VAL A 553 -20.19 54.27 -43.99
N ALA A 554 -19.38 54.18 -45.03
CA ALA A 554 -19.58 53.22 -46.12
C ALA A 554 -19.20 51.80 -45.64
N ILE A 555 -20.17 50.89 -45.67
CA ILE A 555 -20.09 49.55 -45.08
C ILE A 555 -20.91 48.59 -45.94
N ASP A 556 -20.41 47.37 -46.14
CA ASP A 556 -21.08 46.36 -46.98
C ASP A 556 -21.76 45.27 -46.14
N THR A 557 -21.34 45.12 -44.87
CA THR A 557 -21.89 44.13 -43.94
C THR A 557 -21.95 44.69 -42.53
N ILE A 558 -23.07 44.51 -41.86
CA ILE A 558 -23.27 44.95 -40.47
C ILE A 558 -23.54 43.72 -39.62
N ILE A 559 -22.82 43.60 -38.50
CA ILE A 559 -22.95 42.50 -37.54
C ILE A 559 -23.42 43.05 -36.18
N PRO A 560 -24.73 43.07 -35.91
CA PRO A 560 -25.25 43.43 -34.60
C PRO A 560 -24.88 42.39 -33.53
N ALA A 561 -24.09 42.79 -32.54
CA ALA A 561 -23.62 41.97 -31.41
C ALA A 561 -23.93 42.64 -30.06
N ILE A 562 -25.15 43.15 -29.91
CA ILE A 562 -25.60 43.96 -28.76
C ILE A 562 -26.24 43.16 -27.62
N GLY A 563 -26.14 41.84 -27.66
CA GLY A 563 -26.61 40.94 -26.60
C GLY A 563 -27.45 39.78 -27.11
N GLN A 564 -27.73 38.85 -26.20
CA GLN A 564 -28.48 37.63 -26.46
C GLN A 564 -29.68 37.53 -25.51
N TYR A 565 -30.65 36.70 -25.86
CA TYR A 565 -31.76 36.35 -24.99
C TYR A 565 -32.16 34.88 -25.15
N THR A 566 -32.88 34.38 -24.15
CA THR A 566 -33.40 33.01 -24.12
C THR A 566 -34.72 32.98 -24.90
N ASP A 567 -34.78 32.14 -25.94
CA ASP A 567 -36.03 31.87 -26.65
C ASP A 567 -36.89 30.90 -25.81
N THR A 568 -37.98 31.43 -25.25
CA THR A 568 -38.94 30.70 -24.41
C THR A 568 -40.30 30.55 -25.09
N ALA A 569 -40.47 30.97 -26.34
CA ALA A 569 -41.77 30.93 -27.02
C ALA A 569 -42.31 29.49 -27.14
N TRP A 570 -41.43 28.50 -27.31
CA TRP A 570 -41.77 27.08 -27.39
C TRP A 570 -42.32 26.49 -26.07
N LEU A 571 -42.23 27.21 -24.95
CA LEU A 571 -42.77 26.80 -23.65
C LEU A 571 -44.23 27.21 -23.45
N GLN A 572 -44.83 27.97 -24.36
CA GLN A 572 -46.23 28.39 -24.25
C GLN A 572 -47.16 27.18 -24.05
N GLY A 573 -48.04 27.25 -23.05
CA GLY A 573 -48.95 26.17 -22.69
C GLY A 573 -48.34 25.04 -21.84
N SER A 574 -47.04 25.08 -21.52
CA SER A 574 -46.37 24.02 -20.72
C SER A 574 -46.58 24.13 -19.19
N GLY A 575 -47.04 25.29 -18.71
CA GLY A 575 -47.14 25.64 -17.29
C GLY A 575 -45.83 26.11 -16.64
N ILE A 576 -44.72 26.16 -17.40
CA ILE A 576 -43.44 26.69 -16.94
C ILE A 576 -43.47 28.22 -17.08
N GLU A 577 -43.33 28.92 -15.95
CA GLU A 577 -43.32 30.38 -15.93
C GLU A 577 -41.97 30.97 -16.36
N THR A 578 -42.02 32.15 -16.96
CA THR A 578 -40.86 32.96 -17.35
C THR A 578 -40.85 34.27 -16.58
N LEU A 579 -39.67 34.87 -16.43
CA LEU A 579 -39.49 36.21 -15.87
C LEU A 579 -39.63 37.29 -16.95
N ASP A 580 -39.80 38.56 -16.54
CA ASP A 580 -39.97 39.71 -17.45
C ASP A 580 -38.76 39.91 -18.40
N ASN A 581 -37.59 39.42 -18.01
CA ASN A 581 -36.37 39.46 -18.82
C ASN A 581 -36.31 38.32 -19.87
N GLY A 582 -37.33 37.45 -19.94
CA GLY A 582 -37.45 36.34 -20.87
C GLY A 582 -36.81 35.02 -20.42
N THR A 583 -36.17 34.95 -19.24
CA THR A 583 -35.54 33.71 -18.74
C THR A 583 -36.55 32.83 -17.97
N LEU A 584 -36.20 31.56 -17.75
CA LEU A 584 -37.07 30.64 -17.00
C LEU A 584 -37.06 30.99 -15.51
N LYS A 585 -38.25 30.98 -14.88
CA LYS A 585 -38.40 31.17 -13.44
C LYS A 585 -38.10 29.85 -12.71
N THR A 586 -37.15 29.89 -11.77
CA THR A 586 -36.79 28.75 -10.92
C THR A 586 -36.68 29.15 -9.46
N ASP A 587 -36.79 28.17 -8.56
CA ASP A 587 -36.35 28.33 -7.17
C ASP A 587 -34.81 28.36 -7.06
N ALA A 588 -34.29 28.54 -5.84
CA ALA A 588 -32.85 28.56 -5.57
C ALA A 588 -32.13 27.23 -5.87
N ALA A 589 -32.88 26.13 -5.95
CA ALA A 589 -32.40 24.80 -6.27
C ALA A 589 -32.46 24.49 -7.78
N GLY A 590 -33.01 25.40 -8.59
CA GLY A 590 -33.15 25.26 -10.03
C GLY A 590 -34.41 24.50 -10.47
N MET A 591 -35.37 24.24 -9.59
CA MET A 591 -36.67 23.66 -9.96
C MET A 591 -37.56 24.75 -10.55
N THR A 592 -38.25 24.45 -11.66
CA THR A 592 -39.20 25.39 -12.27
C THR A 592 -40.51 25.42 -11.48
N THR A 593 -41.49 26.19 -11.96
CA THR A 593 -42.87 26.17 -11.43
C THR A 593 -43.58 24.82 -11.62
N VAL A 594 -42.98 23.90 -12.38
CA VAL A 594 -43.48 22.56 -12.61
C VAL A 594 -42.62 21.53 -11.87
N ALA A 595 -43.23 20.80 -10.95
CA ALA A 595 -42.56 19.74 -10.19
C ALA A 595 -41.91 18.69 -11.11
N GLY A 596 -40.67 18.32 -10.79
CA GLY A 596 -39.88 17.35 -11.57
C GLY A 596 -39.19 17.94 -12.81
N VAL A 597 -39.43 19.22 -13.13
CA VAL A 597 -38.71 19.95 -14.18
C VAL A 597 -37.74 20.93 -13.55
N PHE A 598 -36.47 20.82 -13.92
CA PHE A 598 -35.39 21.69 -13.45
C PHE A 598 -34.78 22.44 -14.63
N ALA A 599 -34.18 23.59 -14.38
CA ALA A 599 -33.47 24.37 -15.38
C ALA A 599 -32.19 24.99 -14.81
N ALA A 600 -31.17 25.18 -15.65
CA ALA A 600 -29.94 25.85 -15.26
C ALA A 600 -29.18 26.44 -16.46
N GLY A 601 -28.14 27.22 -16.16
CA GLY A 601 -27.33 27.93 -17.14
C GLY A 601 -28.04 29.15 -17.70
N ASP A 602 -27.62 29.59 -18.89
CA ASP A 602 -28.08 30.86 -19.48
C ASP A 602 -29.59 30.93 -19.72
N ALA A 603 -30.26 29.79 -19.79
CA ALA A 603 -31.72 29.72 -19.86
C ALA A 603 -32.41 30.34 -18.62
N VAL A 604 -31.73 30.34 -17.47
CA VAL A 604 -32.22 30.87 -16.19
C VAL A 604 -31.55 32.21 -15.86
N SER A 605 -30.22 32.29 -15.95
CA SER A 605 -29.45 33.48 -15.57
C SER A 605 -29.42 34.57 -16.64
N GLY A 606 -29.76 34.25 -17.88
CA GLY A 606 -29.32 35.02 -19.04
C GLY A 606 -27.86 34.73 -19.39
N PRO A 607 -27.32 35.35 -20.46
CA PRO A 607 -25.97 35.11 -20.95
C PRO A 607 -24.91 35.30 -19.86
N ALA A 608 -24.13 34.25 -19.60
CA ALA A 608 -23.14 34.19 -18.54
C ALA A 608 -21.86 33.48 -19.01
N THR A 609 -21.08 32.91 -18.10
CA THR A 609 -19.86 32.17 -18.44
C THR A 609 -20.06 30.65 -18.41
N VAL A 610 -19.24 29.91 -19.17
CA VAL A 610 -19.25 28.44 -19.21
C VAL A 610 -19.13 27.82 -17.81
N THR A 611 -18.25 28.37 -16.96
CA THR A 611 -18.03 27.87 -15.59
C THR A 611 -19.22 28.12 -14.67
N GLU A 612 -19.98 29.20 -14.88
CA GLU A 612 -21.23 29.47 -14.14
C GLU A 612 -22.34 28.51 -14.56
N ALA A 613 -22.46 28.20 -15.85
CA ALA A 613 -23.40 27.18 -16.34
C ALA A 613 -23.11 25.80 -15.75
N VAL A 614 -21.82 25.41 -15.65
CA VAL A 614 -21.38 24.19 -14.95
C VAL A 614 -21.78 24.26 -13.46
N GLY A 615 -21.49 25.37 -12.80
CA GLY A 615 -21.83 25.59 -11.38
C GLY A 615 -23.33 25.49 -11.08
N ALA A 616 -24.16 26.13 -11.90
CA ALA A 616 -25.62 26.09 -11.80
C ALA A 616 -26.16 24.66 -12.00
N ALA A 617 -25.67 23.95 -13.02
CA ALA A 617 -26.06 22.57 -13.27
C ALA A 617 -25.73 21.64 -12.11
N ARG A 618 -24.55 21.80 -11.47
CA ARG A 618 -24.19 21.01 -10.27
C ARG A 618 -25.18 21.19 -9.13
N LYS A 619 -25.63 22.42 -8.87
CA LYS A 619 -26.61 22.71 -7.82
C LYS A 619 -27.95 22.05 -8.15
N ALA A 620 -28.44 22.23 -9.37
CA ALA A 620 -29.70 21.67 -9.83
C ALA A 620 -29.72 20.12 -9.86
N VAL A 621 -28.62 19.48 -10.28
CA VAL A 621 -28.52 18.00 -10.24
C VAL A 621 -28.61 17.45 -8.82
N ARG A 622 -27.98 18.12 -7.83
CA ARG A 622 -28.06 17.66 -6.44
C ARG A 622 -29.49 17.75 -5.90
N ALA A 623 -30.23 18.80 -6.26
CA ALA A 623 -31.63 18.95 -5.90
C ALA A 623 -32.50 17.91 -6.61
N MET A 624 -32.29 17.70 -7.91
CA MET A 624 -32.98 16.70 -8.72
C MET A 624 -32.76 15.28 -8.18
N ASP A 625 -31.53 14.91 -7.78
CA ASP A 625 -31.25 13.59 -7.21
C ASP A 625 -32.02 13.36 -5.89
N ARG A 626 -32.15 14.38 -5.03
CA ARG A 626 -32.98 14.28 -3.82
C ARG A 626 -34.46 14.16 -4.13
N TYR A 627 -34.96 14.97 -5.08
CA TYR A 627 -36.32 14.88 -5.59
C TYR A 627 -36.63 13.47 -6.10
N LEU A 628 -35.75 12.90 -6.92
CA LEU A 628 -35.88 11.54 -7.44
C LEU A 628 -35.81 10.47 -6.33
N ARG A 629 -35.15 10.74 -5.21
CA ARG A 629 -35.15 9.87 -4.01
C ARG A 629 -36.33 10.08 -3.07
N GLY A 630 -37.20 11.07 -3.31
CA GLY A 630 -38.29 11.42 -2.40
C GLY A 630 -37.82 12.08 -1.11
N GLU A 631 -36.63 12.68 -1.12
CA GLU A 631 -36.06 13.38 0.05
C GLU A 631 -36.41 14.87 0.04
N SER A 632 -36.44 15.47 1.22
CA SER A 632 -36.68 16.91 1.37
C SER A 632 -35.63 17.76 0.63
N PRO A 633 -35.91 19.03 0.29
CA PRO A 633 -34.95 19.94 -0.31
C PRO A 633 -33.64 20.08 0.49
N LEU A 634 -32.56 20.48 -0.20
CA LEU A 634 -31.28 20.77 0.47
C LEU A 634 -31.43 21.95 1.43
N PRO A 635 -30.96 21.81 2.68
CA PRO A 635 -30.79 22.99 3.51
C PRO A 635 -29.77 23.93 2.84
N GLU A 636 -29.92 25.22 3.10
CA GLU A 636 -29.00 26.23 2.58
C GLU A 636 -27.56 25.89 3.04
N GLU A 637 -26.61 25.83 2.09
CA GLU A 637 -25.21 25.53 2.43
C GLU A 637 -24.66 26.69 3.26
N ALA A 638 -24.30 26.42 4.53
CA ALA A 638 -23.62 27.40 5.36
C ALA A 638 -22.36 27.94 4.65
N PRO A 639 -22.08 29.25 4.75
CA PRO A 639 -20.93 29.85 4.10
C PRO A 639 -19.63 29.18 4.57
N LYS A 640 -18.82 28.74 3.61
CA LYS A 640 -17.56 28.05 3.89
C LYS A 640 -16.50 29.08 4.23
N ARG A 641 -15.78 28.86 5.35
CA ARG A 641 -14.67 29.72 5.79
C ARG A 641 -13.59 29.82 4.70
N ARG A 642 -13.26 31.05 4.28
CA ARG A 642 -12.11 31.36 3.40
C ARG A 642 -10.82 31.36 4.20
N ILE A 643 -9.76 30.76 3.65
CA ILE A 643 -8.42 30.75 4.26
C ILE A 643 -7.58 31.92 3.69
N PRO A 644 -7.28 32.97 4.47
CA PRO A 644 -6.49 34.10 4.01
C PRO A 644 -4.99 33.79 3.99
N PHE A 645 -4.22 34.59 3.25
CA PHE A 645 -2.76 34.53 3.24
C PHE A 645 -2.14 34.81 4.62
N SER A 646 -2.75 35.70 5.41
CA SER A 646 -2.26 36.12 6.73
C SER A 646 -2.16 34.99 7.76
N GLU A 647 -2.98 33.94 7.63
CA GLU A 647 -2.96 32.76 8.51
C GLU A 647 -1.86 31.74 8.14
N MET A 648 -1.09 31.98 7.07
CA MET A 648 -0.04 31.07 6.65
C MET A 648 1.11 30.99 7.67
N PRO A 649 1.57 29.79 8.05
CA PRO A 649 2.70 29.64 8.96
C PRO A 649 3.98 30.29 8.40
N ALA A 650 4.71 31.05 9.23
CA ALA A 650 5.93 31.74 8.81
C ALA A 650 6.98 30.80 8.16
N ALA A 651 7.14 29.58 8.70
CA ALA A 651 8.04 28.55 8.15
C ALA A 651 7.64 27.99 6.77
N ARG A 652 6.49 28.42 6.22
CA ARG A 652 5.95 27.98 4.92
C ARG A 652 5.86 29.11 3.91
N LYS A 653 6.38 30.31 4.22
CA LYS A 653 6.41 31.43 3.26
C LYS A 653 7.13 30.99 1.98
N PRO A 654 6.50 31.14 0.80
CA PRO A 654 7.11 30.76 -0.46
C PRO A 654 8.20 31.76 -0.86
N HIS A 655 9.08 31.32 -1.75
CA HIS A 655 9.99 32.22 -2.45
C HIS A 655 9.29 32.83 -3.68
N LYS A 656 9.67 34.06 -4.02
CA LYS A 656 9.22 34.74 -5.24
C LYS A 656 9.69 33.95 -6.47
N GLN A 657 8.79 33.76 -7.43
CA GLN A 657 9.04 33.06 -8.68
C GLN A 657 8.15 33.65 -9.78
N ASP A 658 8.72 33.83 -10.96
CA ASP A 658 8.02 34.37 -12.12
C ASP A 658 6.93 33.43 -12.62
N ARG A 659 5.81 34.01 -13.06
CA ARG A 659 4.74 33.28 -13.74
C ARG A 659 5.20 32.94 -15.15
N PRO A 660 5.15 31.66 -15.57
CA PRO A 660 5.42 31.31 -16.96
C PRO A 660 4.46 32.04 -17.90
N ALA A 661 5.03 32.75 -18.87
CA ALA A 661 4.25 33.40 -19.92
C ALA A 661 3.59 32.34 -20.81
N VAL A 662 2.31 32.56 -21.13
CA VAL A 662 1.59 31.76 -22.13
C VAL A 662 1.98 32.31 -23.50
N ALA A 663 2.62 31.48 -24.33
CA ALA A 663 2.99 31.91 -25.67
C ALA A 663 1.73 32.13 -26.53
N THR A 664 1.74 33.17 -27.35
CA THR A 664 0.68 33.46 -28.32
C THR A 664 1.27 33.48 -29.73
N LEU A 665 0.45 33.13 -30.74
CA LEU A 665 0.85 33.30 -32.13
C LEU A 665 1.08 34.79 -32.43
N PRO A 666 2.03 35.16 -33.30
CA PRO A 666 2.18 36.54 -33.76
C PRO A 666 0.93 37.01 -34.52
N ALA A 667 0.56 38.29 -34.40
CA ALA A 667 -0.65 38.85 -35.04
C ALA A 667 -0.73 38.54 -36.55
N ALA A 668 0.40 38.63 -37.27
CA ALA A 668 0.48 38.30 -38.70
C ALA A 668 0.14 36.84 -39.04
N GLU A 669 0.33 35.90 -38.10
CA GLU A 669 -0.10 34.51 -38.26
C GLU A 669 -1.55 34.30 -37.82
N ARG A 670 -2.02 35.04 -36.79
CA ARG A 670 -3.39 34.96 -36.28
C ARG A 670 -4.44 35.26 -37.36
N ILE A 671 -4.16 36.20 -38.25
CA ILE A 671 -5.09 36.64 -39.30
C ILE A 671 -5.17 35.70 -40.51
N LYS A 672 -4.22 34.76 -40.68
CA LYS A 672 -4.19 33.84 -41.83
C LYS A 672 -5.23 32.72 -41.74
N GLY A 673 -5.90 32.58 -40.61
CA GLY A 673 -6.93 31.56 -40.43
C GLY A 673 -7.32 31.36 -38.98
N PHE A 674 -7.79 30.16 -38.68
CA PHE A 674 -8.39 29.81 -37.39
C PHE A 674 -7.49 28.95 -36.50
N ALA A 675 -6.17 29.04 -36.69
CA ALA A 675 -5.21 28.38 -35.80
C ALA A 675 -5.35 28.88 -34.37
N GLU A 676 -5.15 27.99 -33.40
CA GLU A 676 -5.33 28.33 -31.99
C GLU A 676 -4.31 29.40 -31.54
N VAL A 677 -4.80 30.53 -31.04
CA VAL A 677 -3.96 31.72 -30.78
C VAL A 677 -3.03 31.51 -29.59
N ARG A 678 -3.57 31.05 -28.47
CA ARG A 678 -2.81 30.82 -27.23
C ARG A 678 -2.24 29.41 -27.27
N GLN A 679 -0.98 29.22 -26.89
CA GLN A 679 -0.30 27.93 -26.87
C GLN A 679 -0.32 27.31 -25.45
N PRO A 680 -0.32 25.98 -25.32
CA PRO A 680 -0.29 25.33 -24.02
C PRO A 680 1.09 25.51 -23.35
N LEU A 681 1.12 25.41 -22.01
CA LEU A 681 2.40 25.35 -21.28
C LEU A 681 3.20 24.10 -21.68
N THR A 682 4.52 24.20 -21.73
CA THR A 682 5.38 23.01 -21.83
C THR A 682 5.37 22.21 -20.52
N PRO A 683 5.68 20.90 -20.53
CA PRO A 683 5.68 20.10 -19.30
C PRO A 683 6.60 20.64 -18.18
N PRO A 684 7.81 21.16 -18.46
CA PRO A 684 8.64 21.83 -17.46
C PRO A 684 7.98 23.10 -16.88
N GLN A 685 7.37 23.94 -17.74
CA GLN A 685 6.65 25.14 -17.30
C GLN A 685 5.45 24.78 -16.42
N ALA A 686 4.65 23.80 -16.83
CA ALA A 686 3.49 23.33 -16.07
C ALA A 686 3.87 22.75 -14.70
N LEU A 687 5.00 22.01 -14.63
CA LEU A 687 5.50 21.48 -13.37
C LEU A 687 6.00 22.59 -12.44
N ALA A 688 6.70 23.60 -12.98
CA ALA A 688 7.13 24.77 -12.23
C ALA A 688 5.92 25.57 -11.72
N GLU A 689 4.93 25.81 -12.57
CA GLU A 689 3.72 26.55 -12.22
C GLU A 689 2.87 25.84 -11.17
N ALA A 690 2.67 24.53 -11.30
CA ALA A 690 1.96 23.74 -10.28
C ALA A 690 2.65 23.81 -8.90
N ARG A 691 3.97 23.96 -8.85
CA ARG A 691 4.77 24.09 -7.62
C ARG A 691 4.72 25.51 -7.03
N ARG A 692 4.33 26.54 -7.80
CA ARG A 692 4.09 27.90 -7.27
C ARG A 692 2.87 27.97 -6.36
N CYS A 693 1.94 27.00 -6.45
CA CYS A 693 0.76 26.95 -5.60
C CYS A 693 1.12 26.93 -4.10
N ILE A 694 0.69 27.96 -3.37
CA ILE A 694 0.83 28.04 -1.92
C ILE A 694 -0.33 27.28 -1.28
N ASN A 695 -0.12 25.99 -1.03
CA ASN A 695 -1.10 25.21 -0.30
C ASN A 695 -0.48 24.68 1.00
N TRP A 696 -0.93 25.18 2.15
CA TRP A 696 -0.51 24.69 3.47
C TRP A 696 -1.65 23.95 4.22
N ASN A 697 -2.84 23.93 3.64
CA ASN A 697 -4.02 23.19 4.13
C ASN A 697 -4.23 21.90 3.31
N CYS A 698 -5.12 21.01 3.74
CA CYS A 698 -5.45 19.82 2.95
C CYS A 698 -5.98 20.22 1.56
N ALA A 699 -5.35 19.67 0.51
CA ALA A 699 -5.77 19.87 -0.88
C ALA A 699 -6.91 18.93 -1.31
N GLU A 700 -7.30 17.98 -0.45
CA GLU A 700 -8.20 16.87 -0.80
C GLU A 700 -7.75 16.06 -2.04
N CYS A 701 -6.45 16.02 -2.33
CA CYS A 701 -5.88 15.34 -3.50
C CYS A 701 -5.83 13.79 -3.39
N THR A 702 -6.21 13.22 -2.25
CA THR A 702 -6.20 11.77 -1.94
C THR A 702 -4.85 11.03 -2.02
N LEU A 703 -3.74 11.71 -2.35
CA LEU A 703 -2.40 11.10 -2.45
C LEU A 703 -2.01 10.31 -1.19
N CYS A 704 -2.30 10.85 -0.01
CA CYS A 704 -2.01 10.20 1.27
C CYS A 704 -2.75 8.86 1.43
N ALA A 705 -4.03 8.79 1.02
CA ALA A 705 -4.84 7.59 1.07
C ALA A 705 -4.42 6.57 0.01
N GLN A 706 -4.00 7.04 -1.17
CA GLN A 706 -3.53 6.18 -2.26
C GLN A 706 -2.18 5.51 -1.94
N ILE A 707 -1.24 6.24 -1.32
CA ILE A 707 0.10 5.72 -1.01
C ILE A 707 0.14 4.89 0.28
N CYS A 708 -0.89 4.98 1.14
CA CYS A 708 -0.88 4.32 2.44
C CYS A 708 -0.82 2.79 2.30
N PRO A 709 0.30 2.13 2.68
CA PRO A 709 0.48 0.69 2.42
C PRO A 709 -0.50 -0.17 3.22
N MET A 710 -0.95 0.31 4.38
CA MET A 710 -1.95 -0.36 5.21
C MET A 710 -3.38 0.04 4.84
N GLY A 711 -3.57 1.03 3.96
CA GLY A 711 -4.87 1.65 3.69
C GLY A 711 -5.55 2.18 4.96
N ALA A 712 -4.76 2.74 5.89
CA ALA A 712 -5.21 3.23 7.19
C ALA A 712 -5.86 4.62 7.13
N ILE A 713 -5.85 5.28 5.97
CA ILE A 713 -6.39 6.63 5.77
C ILE A 713 -7.70 6.52 4.99
N ASP A 714 -8.77 7.12 5.47
CA ASP A 714 -10.03 7.21 4.72
C ASP A 714 -9.89 8.27 3.60
N PRO A 715 -10.22 7.96 2.34
CA PRO A 715 -10.11 8.91 1.23
C PRO A 715 -11.17 10.02 1.24
N GLN A 716 -12.24 9.92 2.02
CA GLN A 716 -13.35 10.88 2.07
C GLN A 716 -13.06 12.00 3.08
N ASP A 717 -12.69 11.65 4.31
CA ASP A 717 -12.44 12.61 5.39
C ASP A 717 -10.96 12.82 5.72
N PHE A 718 -10.07 12.00 5.14
CA PHE A 718 -8.62 12.00 5.36
C PHE A 718 -8.18 11.66 6.79
N SER A 719 -9.09 11.16 7.63
CA SER A 719 -8.80 10.63 8.96
C SER A 719 -7.90 9.38 8.86
N SER A 720 -7.18 9.06 9.93
CA SER A 720 -6.28 7.91 9.99
C SER A 720 -6.68 7.01 11.14
N HIS A 721 -6.78 5.71 10.89
CA HIS A 721 -7.05 4.70 11.92
C HIS A 721 -5.73 4.23 12.56
N PRO A 722 -5.46 4.55 13.85
CA PRO A 722 -4.20 4.17 14.49
C PRO A 722 -4.03 2.67 14.69
N SER A 723 -5.13 1.92 14.76
CA SER A 723 -5.14 0.45 14.82
C SER A 723 -4.61 -0.18 13.52
N GLU A 724 -4.58 0.55 12.40
CA GLU A 724 -4.04 0.10 11.11
C GLU A 724 -2.76 0.83 10.70
N CYS A 725 -2.55 2.06 11.19
CA CYS A 725 -1.39 2.87 10.84
C CYS A 725 -0.10 2.29 11.43
N THR A 726 0.84 1.92 10.58
CA THR A 726 2.17 1.42 10.96
C THR A 726 3.23 2.52 11.11
N VAL A 727 2.81 3.79 11.07
CA VAL A 727 3.70 4.96 11.23
C VAL A 727 4.87 4.91 10.23
N CYS A 728 4.54 4.62 8.97
CA CYS A 728 5.51 4.50 7.89
C CYS A 728 5.97 5.84 7.30
N MET A 729 5.26 6.94 7.63
CA MET A 729 5.53 8.31 7.20
C MET A 729 5.35 8.60 5.69
N ASP A 730 4.94 7.62 4.88
CA ASP A 730 4.73 7.79 3.43
C ASP A 730 3.70 8.91 3.12
N CYS A 731 2.63 8.99 3.91
CA CYS A 731 1.59 10.01 3.73
C CYS A 731 2.07 11.44 3.99
N VAL A 732 3.01 11.63 4.91
CA VAL A 732 3.62 12.94 5.22
C VAL A 732 4.66 13.28 4.15
N ALA A 733 5.46 12.30 3.74
CA ALA A 733 6.49 12.49 2.72
C ALA A 733 5.91 12.87 1.34
N VAL A 734 4.73 12.36 0.97
CA VAL A 734 4.10 12.66 -0.33
C VAL A 734 3.22 13.92 -0.33
N CYS A 735 2.79 14.40 0.85
CA CYS A 735 1.79 15.46 0.98
C CYS A 735 2.31 16.78 0.37
N PRO A 736 1.81 17.24 -0.79
CA PRO A 736 2.40 18.38 -1.50
C PRO A 736 2.31 19.67 -0.69
N GLY A 737 1.17 19.89 -0.02
CA GLY A 737 0.98 21.04 0.86
C GLY A 737 1.47 20.86 2.30
N GLY A 738 2.01 19.68 2.64
CA GLY A 738 2.47 19.37 3.99
C GLY A 738 1.40 19.48 5.09
N ALA A 739 0.12 19.36 4.73
CA ALA A 739 -1.01 19.40 5.67
C ALA A 739 -1.09 18.17 6.59
N SER A 740 -0.59 17.03 6.12
CA SER A 740 -0.49 15.80 6.91
C SER A 740 0.73 15.85 7.81
N HIS A 741 0.56 15.63 9.11
CA HIS A 741 1.63 15.60 10.10
C HIS A 741 1.34 14.55 11.19
N PHE A 742 2.34 14.25 12.03
CA PHE A 742 2.13 13.48 13.25
C PHE A 742 2.27 14.42 14.44
N GLY A 743 1.31 14.37 15.36
CA GLY A 743 1.27 15.16 16.58
C GLY A 743 1.02 14.29 17.81
N GLY A 744 1.33 14.81 18.99
CA GLY A 744 1.12 14.13 20.27
C GLY A 744 -0.26 14.38 20.86
N GLY A 745 -0.86 13.37 21.49
CA GLY A 745 -2.11 13.48 22.24
C GLY A 745 -2.62 12.13 22.78
N TRP A 746 -3.01 12.11 24.05
CA TRP A 746 -3.52 10.91 24.73
C TRP A 746 -5.01 10.64 24.50
N ALA A 747 -5.75 11.61 23.93
CA ALA A 747 -7.16 11.44 23.62
C ALA A 747 -7.35 10.21 22.71
N PRO A 748 -8.15 9.20 23.09
CA PRO A 748 -8.32 7.99 22.29
C PRO A 748 -8.88 8.36 20.92
N SER A 749 -8.38 7.72 19.87
CA SER A 749 -8.89 8.01 18.53
C SER A 749 -10.32 7.48 18.39
N PRO A 750 -11.18 8.16 17.62
CA PRO A 750 -12.52 7.67 17.31
C PRO A 750 -12.40 6.24 16.78
N VAL A 751 -13.30 5.39 17.28
CA VAL A 751 -13.27 3.94 17.07
C VAL A 751 -13.28 3.71 15.56
N ALA A 752 -12.25 3.04 15.04
CA ALA A 752 -12.35 2.48 13.70
C ALA A 752 -13.56 1.53 13.69
N GLU A 753 -14.17 1.29 12.53
CA GLU A 753 -15.28 0.35 12.30
C GLU A 753 -15.10 -1.08 12.90
N PHE A 754 -13.93 -1.37 13.50
CA PHE A 754 -13.64 -2.55 14.28
C PHE A 754 -13.78 -2.30 15.80
N ASP A 755 -14.99 -2.45 16.30
CA ASP A 755 -15.30 -2.86 17.67
C ASP A 755 -15.69 -4.35 17.61
N PRO A 756 -15.00 -5.28 18.31
CA PRO A 756 -15.41 -6.67 18.32
C PRO A 756 -16.83 -6.79 18.87
N SER A 757 -17.83 -6.94 18.00
CA SER A 757 -19.20 -7.13 18.47
C SER A 757 -19.29 -8.40 19.30
N ARG A 758 -20.23 -8.44 20.26
CA ARG A 758 -20.47 -9.63 21.10
C ARG A 758 -20.53 -10.92 20.27
N ARG A 759 -21.14 -10.87 19.08
CA ARG A 759 -21.22 -11.98 18.13
C ARG A 759 -19.84 -12.48 17.67
N GLN A 760 -18.89 -11.58 17.41
CA GLN A 760 -17.55 -11.98 16.95
C GLN A 760 -16.75 -12.68 18.04
N LEU A 761 -16.87 -12.20 19.28
CA LEU A 761 -16.26 -12.85 20.44
C LEU A 761 -16.86 -14.24 20.68
N LEU A 762 -18.19 -14.37 20.61
CA LEU A 762 -18.88 -15.67 20.74
C LEU A 762 -18.49 -16.65 19.63
N ILE A 763 -18.43 -16.19 18.37
CA ILE A 763 -17.98 -17.03 17.24
C ILE A 763 -16.53 -17.47 17.47
N SER A 764 -15.63 -16.56 17.86
CA SER A 764 -14.22 -16.89 18.12
C SER A 764 -14.09 -17.90 19.27
N ALA A 765 -14.88 -17.74 20.34
CA ALA A 765 -14.91 -18.67 21.46
C ALA A 765 -15.46 -20.05 21.04
N ALA A 766 -16.54 -20.09 20.25
CA ALA A 766 -17.12 -21.34 19.75
C ALA A 766 -16.14 -22.09 18.84
N VAL A 767 -15.47 -21.39 17.91
CA VAL A 767 -14.43 -21.97 17.04
C VAL A 767 -13.25 -22.47 17.86
N ALA A 768 -12.81 -21.71 18.87
CA ALA A 768 -11.74 -22.13 19.78
C ALA A 768 -12.14 -23.37 20.60
N ALA A 769 -13.37 -23.44 21.12
CA ALA A 769 -13.87 -24.59 21.87
C ALA A 769 -13.98 -25.84 21.00
N ALA A 770 -14.49 -25.71 19.77
CA ALA A 770 -14.52 -26.80 18.79
C ALA A 770 -13.10 -27.26 18.42
N GLY A 771 -12.19 -26.32 18.14
CA GLY A 771 -10.78 -26.60 17.86
C GLY A 771 -10.07 -27.28 19.05
N PHE A 772 -10.36 -26.85 20.28
CA PHE A 772 -9.89 -27.51 21.50
C PHE A 772 -10.38 -28.93 21.62
N GLY A 773 -11.70 -29.12 21.42
CA GLY A 773 -12.36 -30.41 21.43
C GLY A 773 -11.70 -31.35 20.42
N LEU A 774 -11.50 -30.92 19.17
CA LEU A 774 -10.80 -31.70 18.15
C LEU A 774 -9.34 -31.99 18.51
N ALA A 775 -8.61 -31.02 19.08
CA ALA A 775 -7.22 -31.20 19.49
C ALA A 775 -7.08 -32.20 20.66
N LYS A 776 -8.05 -32.24 21.58
CA LYS A 776 -8.11 -33.16 22.72
C LYS A 776 -8.73 -34.52 22.39
N ALA A 777 -9.70 -34.55 21.49
CA ALA A 777 -10.39 -35.76 21.02
C ALA A 777 -9.52 -36.59 20.07
N GLY A 778 -8.19 -36.57 20.22
CA GLY A 778 -7.27 -37.39 19.45
C GLY A 778 -7.49 -38.87 19.67
N VAL A 779 -8.54 -39.42 19.03
CA VAL A 779 -8.78 -40.84 18.85
C VAL A 779 -7.52 -41.43 18.23
N GLY A 780 -6.81 -42.27 18.98
CA GLY A 780 -5.59 -42.92 18.53
C GLY A 780 -4.28 -42.17 18.80
N GLN A 781 -4.17 -41.33 19.83
CA GLN A 781 -2.84 -40.96 20.37
C GLN A 781 -2.06 -42.23 20.73
N ARG A 782 -1.19 -42.69 19.82
CA ARG A 782 -0.21 -43.70 20.15
C ARG A 782 0.75 -43.09 21.16
N GLN A 783 0.93 -43.75 22.29
CA GLN A 783 2.10 -43.53 23.13
C GLN A 783 3.34 -43.85 22.29
N ASP A 784 3.92 -42.83 21.68
CA ASP A 784 5.17 -42.96 20.95
C ASP A 784 6.27 -43.17 21.99
N GLN A 785 6.63 -44.44 22.18
CA GLN A 785 7.65 -44.89 23.12
C GLN A 785 9.04 -44.28 22.82
N PHE A 786 9.21 -43.64 21.65
CA PHE A 786 10.43 -42.97 21.21
C PHE A 786 10.33 -41.44 21.25
N LEU A 787 9.27 -40.87 21.85
CA LEU A 787 9.11 -39.42 21.98
C LEU A 787 9.98 -38.85 23.12
N LEU A 788 11.27 -38.78 22.85
CA LEU A 788 12.24 -38.18 23.76
C LEU A 788 12.15 -36.65 23.72
N ARG A 789 12.07 -36.01 24.89
CA ARG A 789 12.05 -34.54 25.04
C ARG A 789 13.41 -34.01 25.49
N PRO A 790 13.69 -32.71 25.28
CA PRO A 790 14.91 -32.09 25.78
C PRO A 790 15.08 -32.24 27.30
N PRO A 791 16.32 -32.17 27.84
CA PRO A 791 16.58 -32.22 29.27
C PRO A 791 15.78 -31.20 30.07
N GLY A 792 15.22 -31.64 31.21
CA GLY A 792 14.41 -30.80 32.11
C GLY A 792 12.96 -30.61 31.69
N VAL A 793 12.52 -31.27 30.62
CA VAL A 793 11.12 -31.24 30.15
C VAL A 793 10.37 -32.45 30.69
N TYR A 794 9.45 -32.22 31.63
CA TYR A 794 8.62 -33.25 32.22
C TYR A 794 7.13 -32.86 32.15
N GLY A 795 6.26 -33.82 31.81
CA GLY A 795 4.81 -33.68 31.92
C GLY A 795 4.11 -32.75 30.91
N PRO A 796 2.81 -32.47 31.12
CA PRO A 796 1.94 -31.74 30.19
C PRO A 796 2.20 -30.22 30.15
N ASP A 797 2.82 -29.66 31.20
CA ASP A 797 3.13 -28.22 31.32
C ASP A 797 4.01 -27.69 30.16
N PHE A 798 4.84 -28.56 29.60
CA PHE A 798 5.63 -28.26 28.41
C PHE A 798 4.78 -27.77 27.22
N LEU A 799 3.66 -28.43 26.93
CA LEU A 799 2.83 -28.10 25.77
C LEU A 799 2.11 -26.76 25.91
N ALA A 800 1.80 -26.38 27.16
CA ALA A 800 1.23 -25.09 27.51
C ALA A 800 2.26 -23.96 27.49
N LYS A 801 3.54 -24.24 27.79
CA LYS A 801 4.63 -23.24 27.74
C LYS A 801 5.31 -23.13 26.38
N CYS A 802 5.31 -24.19 25.56
CA CYS A 802 6.06 -24.20 24.31
C CYS A 802 5.40 -23.29 23.26
N VAL A 803 6.05 -22.17 22.94
CA VAL A 803 5.61 -21.24 21.87
C VAL A 803 5.88 -21.76 20.46
N ARG A 804 6.46 -22.95 20.32
CA ARG A 804 6.80 -23.61 19.04
C ARG A 804 7.72 -22.76 18.14
N CYS A 805 8.57 -21.90 18.69
CA CYS A 805 9.43 -21.01 17.88
C CYS A 805 10.49 -21.75 17.04
N GLY A 806 10.89 -22.97 17.43
CA GLY A 806 11.92 -23.77 16.74
C GLY A 806 13.37 -23.36 17.03
N GLN A 807 13.61 -22.33 17.85
CA GLN A 807 14.96 -21.84 18.16
C GLN A 807 15.82 -22.88 18.90
N CYS A 808 15.22 -23.72 19.75
CA CYS A 808 15.94 -24.81 20.41
C CYS A 808 16.49 -25.87 19.45
N ILE A 809 15.81 -26.09 18.32
CA ILE A 809 16.25 -27.02 17.27
C ILE A 809 17.41 -26.40 16.49
N GLN A 810 17.33 -25.11 16.18
CA GLN A 810 18.40 -24.37 15.50
C GLN A 810 19.69 -24.31 16.34
N ALA A 811 19.55 -24.15 17.65
CA ALA A 811 20.67 -24.09 18.59
C ALA A 811 21.28 -25.46 18.93
N CYS A 812 20.70 -26.57 18.45
CA CYS A 812 21.22 -27.91 18.73
C CYS A 812 22.49 -28.18 17.90
N PRO A 813 23.69 -28.28 18.53
CA PRO A 813 24.93 -28.44 17.78
C PRO A 813 25.02 -29.80 17.07
N ASP A 814 24.49 -30.85 17.71
CA ASP A 814 24.51 -32.23 17.21
C ASP A 814 23.31 -32.58 16.33
N SER A 815 22.39 -31.63 16.09
CA SER A 815 21.20 -31.82 15.24
C SER A 815 20.23 -32.91 15.72
N ALA A 816 20.38 -33.34 16.97
CA ALA A 816 19.57 -34.39 17.59
C ALA A 816 18.11 -33.96 17.78
N LEU A 817 17.87 -32.65 17.99
CA LEU A 817 16.52 -32.12 18.11
C LEU A 817 15.88 -31.93 16.74
N GLN A 818 14.62 -32.37 16.61
CA GLN A 818 13.81 -32.34 15.39
C GLN A 818 12.40 -31.85 15.74
N MET A 819 11.62 -31.39 14.75
CA MET A 819 10.22 -31.01 14.96
C MET A 819 9.31 -32.23 14.86
N THR A 820 8.30 -32.29 15.71
CA THR A 820 7.14 -33.17 15.58
C THR A 820 6.14 -32.62 14.56
N LEU A 821 5.41 -33.48 13.83
CA LEU A 821 4.18 -33.12 13.12
C LEU A 821 2.95 -33.49 13.95
N PHE A 822 2.33 -34.62 13.65
CA PHE A 822 1.09 -35.07 14.27
C PHE A 822 1.29 -36.41 14.97
N GLU A 823 2.49 -36.99 14.91
CA GLU A 823 2.82 -38.26 15.54
C GLU A 823 2.74 -38.22 17.07
N ALA A 824 2.94 -37.04 17.67
CA ALA A 824 2.77 -36.81 19.10
C ALA A 824 1.39 -36.19 19.43
N GLY A 825 0.44 -36.25 18.49
CA GLY A 825 -0.87 -35.60 18.55
C GLY A 825 -0.86 -34.15 18.07
N TRP A 826 -2.06 -33.63 17.78
CA TRP A 826 -2.26 -32.25 17.30
C TRP A 826 -1.74 -31.18 18.26
N GLU A 827 -1.90 -31.40 19.56
CA GLU A 827 -1.43 -30.48 20.60
C GLU A 827 0.10 -30.40 20.64
N ALA A 828 0.80 -31.48 20.33
CA ALA A 828 2.26 -31.52 20.29
C ALA A 828 2.85 -31.04 18.97
N ALA A 829 2.05 -30.67 17.97
CA ALA A 829 2.58 -30.32 16.65
C ALA A 829 3.60 -29.17 16.71
N PHE A 830 4.68 -29.32 15.94
CA PHE A 830 5.80 -28.39 15.85
C PHE A 830 6.58 -28.17 17.16
N THR A 831 6.48 -29.10 18.11
CA THR A 831 7.32 -29.10 19.33
C THR A 831 8.60 -29.93 19.13
N PRO A 832 9.70 -29.63 19.85
CA PRO A 832 10.97 -30.36 19.74
C PRO A 832 10.88 -31.80 20.27
N ARG A 833 11.43 -32.75 19.51
CA ARG A 833 11.72 -34.14 19.91
C ARG A 833 13.19 -34.46 19.67
N LEU A 834 13.80 -35.28 20.51
CA LEU A 834 15.13 -35.82 20.27
C LEU A 834 15.02 -37.06 19.37
N VAL A 835 15.86 -37.16 18.34
CA VAL A 835 15.91 -38.30 17.42
C VAL A 835 17.35 -38.86 17.39
N PRO A 836 17.67 -39.83 18.27
CA PRO A 836 19.02 -40.36 18.41
C PRO A 836 19.68 -40.86 17.11
N ARG A 837 18.91 -41.37 16.14
CA ARG A 837 19.45 -41.78 14.82
C ARG A 837 19.97 -40.64 13.95
N LYS A 838 19.60 -39.38 14.23
CA LYS A 838 20.11 -38.20 13.50
C LYS A 838 21.25 -37.47 14.22
N GLY A 839 21.37 -37.68 15.54
CA GLY A 839 22.34 -37.04 16.42
C GLY A 839 21.99 -37.35 17.88
N TYR A 840 22.81 -36.90 18.83
CA TYR A 840 22.62 -37.19 20.26
C TYR A 840 22.56 -35.93 21.12
N CYS A 841 22.05 -36.04 22.35
CA CYS A 841 22.08 -34.94 23.33
C CYS A 841 23.48 -34.85 23.96
N SER A 842 24.34 -33.96 23.45
CA SER A 842 25.73 -33.83 23.94
C SER A 842 25.82 -33.61 25.45
N TYR A 843 26.72 -34.36 26.09
CA TYR A 843 26.89 -34.42 27.54
C TYR A 843 27.15 -33.03 28.17
N ASN A 844 27.93 -32.19 27.49
CA ASN A 844 28.36 -30.87 27.97
C ASN A 844 27.60 -29.70 27.30
N CYS A 845 26.33 -29.87 26.94
CA CYS A 845 25.53 -28.85 26.25
C CYS A 845 24.14 -28.68 26.87
N ASN A 846 23.70 -27.42 27.05
CA ASN A 846 22.32 -27.04 27.35
C ASN A 846 21.82 -25.87 26.47
N ALA A 847 22.36 -25.71 25.26
CA ALA A 847 22.00 -24.58 24.37
C ALA A 847 20.48 -24.44 24.12
N CYS A 848 19.76 -25.58 24.04
CA CYS A 848 18.31 -25.60 23.86
C CYS A 848 17.51 -24.98 25.02
N GLY A 849 17.99 -25.10 26.27
CA GLY A 849 17.38 -24.47 27.45
C GLY A 849 17.71 -22.98 27.52
N GLN A 850 18.96 -22.62 27.21
CA GLN A 850 19.41 -21.22 27.20
C GLN A 850 18.70 -20.35 26.16
N ILE A 851 18.36 -20.92 25.00
CA ILE A 851 17.70 -20.19 23.92
C ILE A 851 16.17 -20.14 24.06
N CYS A 852 15.56 -20.96 24.92
CA CYS A 852 14.11 -21.09 24.98
C CYS A 852 13.44 -19.80 25.50
N PRO A 853 12.66 -19.06 24.70
CA PRO A 853 12.12 -17.76 25.14
C PRO A 853 11.06 -17.90 26.24
N SER A 854 10.29 -18.99 26.24
CA SER A 854 9.27 -19.24 27.25
C SER A 854 9.74 -20.05 28.46
N HIS A 855 11.00 -20.49 28.47
CA HIS A 855 11.51 -21.48 29.42
C HIS A 855 10.69 -22.78 29.48
N ALA A 856 9.98 -23.13 28.40
CA ALA A 856 9.39 -24.47 28.25
C ALA A 856 10.47 -25.57 28.28
N ILE A 857 11.70 -25.22 27.89
CA ILE A 857 12.91 -26.00 28.17
C ILE A 857 13.70 -25.15 29.15
N PRO A 858 13.92 -25.61 30.40
CA PRO A 858 14.61 -24.81 31.39
C PRO A 858 16.12 -24.70 31.06
N PRO A 859 16.75 -23.54 31.33
CA PRO A 859 18.20 -23.42 31.30
C PRO A 859 18.80 -24.19 32.48
N LEU A 860 19.36 -25.37 32.21
CA LEU A 860 19.98 -26.22 33.22
C LEU A 860 21.48 -25.94 33.32
N PRO A 861 22.03 -25.76 34.54
CA PRO A 861 23.46 -25.88 34.80
C PRO A 861 24.00 -27.23 34.30
N LEU A 862 25.28 -27.28 33.89
CA LEU A 862 25.83 -28.46 33.22
C LEU A 862 25.92 -29.69 34.16
N ASP A 863 26.22 -29.47 35.43
CA ASP A 863 26.17 -30.47 36.50
C ASP A 863 24.77 -31.09 36.63
N VAL A 864 23.72 -30.27 36.69
CA VAL A 864 22.32 -30.75 36.73
C VAL A 864 21.93 -31.45 35.42
N LYS A 865 22.34 -30.90 34.28
CA LYS A 865 22.03 -31.46 32.95
C LYS A 865 22.62 -32.86 32.79
N ARG A 866 23.82 -33.13 33.34
CA ARG A 866 24.49 -34.43 33.25
C ARG A 866 23.79 -35.53 34.04
N LEU A 867 23.00 -35.17 35.04
CA LEU A 867 22.21 -36.09 35.86
C LEU A 867 20.74 -36.19 35.40
N THR A 868 20.33 -35.35 34.44
CA THR A 868 18.95 -35.28 33.99
C THR A 868 18.64 -36.45 33.05
N VAL A 869 17.80 -37.38 33.51
CA VAL A 869 17.33 -38.52 32.71
C VAL A 869 16.20 -38.08 31.77
N ILE A 870 16.38 -38.29 30.46
CA ILE A 870 15.36 -38.00 29.44
C ILE A 870 14.75 -39.26 28.78
N GLY A 871 15.36 -40.41 29.03
CA GLY A 871 14.96 -41.72 28.52
C GLY A 871 15.93 -42.80 28.99
N ASN A 872 15.68 -44.05 28.60
CA ASN A 872 16.53 -45.20 28.95
C ASN A 872 16.92 -45.96 27.70
N ALA A 873 18.20 -46.30 27.58
CA ALA A 873 18.69 -47.15 26.50
C ALA A 873 18.36 -48.62 26.77
N TRP A 874 18.10 -49.38 25.71
CA TRP A 874 17.90 -50.82 25.75
C TRP A 874 18.52 -51.47 24.51
N VAL A 875 19.11 -52.64 24.71
CA VAL A 875 19.79 -53.42 23.66
C VAL A 875 18.90 -54.57 23.22
N ASN A 876 18.54 -54.58 21.94
CA ASN A 876 18.01 -55.75 21.26
C ASN A 876 19.16 -56.71 20.96
N ARG A 877 19.21 -57.83 21.69
CA ARG A 877 20.26 -58.84 21.54
C ARG A 877 20.21 -59.54 20.18
N ASP A 878 19.03 -59.68 19.58
CA ASP A 878 18.84 -60.37 18.30
C ASP A 878 19.33 -59.52 17.11
N ALA A 879 19.24 -58.19 17.23
CA ALA A 879 19.74 -57.26 16.22
C ALA A 879 21.22 -56.85 16.44
N CYS A 880 21.79 -57.15 17.61
CA CYS A 880 23.12 -56.68 17.99
C CYS A 880 24.23 -57.46 17.29
N ILE A 881 25.03 -56.77 16.47
CA ILE A 881 26.21 -57.35 15.82
C ILE A 881 27.46 -57.42 16.73
N ARG A 882 27.32 -57.10 18.03
CA ARG A 882 28.38 -57.24 19.05
C ARG A 882 29.66 -56.41 18.80
N CYS A 883 29.55 -55.29 18.07
CA CYS A 883 30.69 -54.41 17.76
C CYS A 883 31.24 -53.61 18.95
N MET A 884 30.54 -53.59 20.09
CA MET A 884 30.88 -52.84 21.32
C MET A 884 31.08 -51.34 21.19
N LEU A 885 30.85 -50.72 20.03
CA LEU A 885 31.03 -49.27 19.83
C LEU A 885 30.20 -48.41 20.80
N CYS A 886 29.07 -48.93 21.29
CA CYS A 886 28.24 -48.24 22.27
C CYS A 886 28.87 -48.09 23.66
N VAL A 887 29.81 -48.97 24.03
CA VAL A 887 30.47 -48.97 25.35
C VAL A 887 31.40 -47.75 25.51
N PRO A 888 32.46 -47.57 24.69
CA PRO A 888 33.34 -46.40 24.81
C PRO A 888 32.66 -45.10 24.36
N ALA A 889 31.56 -45.17 23.60
CA ALA A 889 30.81 -43.99 23.19
C ALA A 889 29.88 -43.43 24.28
N CYS A 890 29.59 -44.17 25.35
CA CYS A 890 28.64 -43.75 26.38
C CYS A 890 29.27 -42.71 27.32
N PRO A 891 28.86 -41.42 27.28
CA PRO A 891 29.49 -40.38 28.10
C PRO A 891 29.11 -40.46 29.59
N ALA A 892 28.08 -41.24 29.92
CA ALA A 892 27.61 -41.46 31.28
C ALA A 892 28.13 -42.77 31.89
N ASN A 893 28.98 -43.52 31.17
CA ASN A 893 29.46 -44.86 31.57
C ASN A 893 28.33 -45.85 31.95
N ALA A 894 27.16 -45.71 31.32
CA ALA A 894 25.97 -46.50 31.61
C ALA A 894 25.88 -47.82 30.83
N ILE A 895 26.90 -48.17 30.05
CA ILE A 895 26.90 -49.37 29.19
C ILE A 895 28.15 -50.16 29.51
N GLU A 896 27.95 -51.39 29.96
CA GLU A 896 29.00 -52.34 30.31
C GLU A 896 28.97 -53.55 29.40
N LYS A 897 30.06 -54.32 29.42
CA LYS A 897 30.13 -55.61 28.74
C LYS A 897 29.68 -56.70 29.72
N VAL A 898 28.75 -57.53 29.29
CA VAL A 898 28.31 -58.71 30.05
C VAL A 898 28.48 -59.97 29.22
N MET A 899 28.83 -61.06 29.87
CA MET A 899 28.88 -62.39 29.27
C MET A 899 27.51 -63.04 29.35
N VAL A 900 26.98 -63.50 28.22
CA VAL A 900 25.77 -64.31 28.14
C VAL A 900 26.14 -65.60 27.41
N GLY A 901 26.32 -66.69 28.16
CA GLY A 901 27.06 -67.86 27.67
C GLY A 901 28.52 -67.48 27.37
N ASP A 902 29.04 -67.90 26.21
CA ASP A 902 30.42 -67.61 25.75
C ASP A 902 30.55 -66.31 24.93
N THR A 903 29.50 -65.49 24.86
CA THR A 903 29.46 -64.30 23.99
C THR A 903 29.31 -63.01 24.79
N GLU A 904 30.16 -62.01 24.51
CA GLU A 904 30.03 -60.66 25.06
C GLU A 904 28.84 -59.91 24.42
N TYR A 905 27.98 -59.32 25.25
CA TYR A 905 26.93 -58.39 24.85
C TYR A 905 27.06 -57.05 25.60
N PRO A 906 26.70 -55.92 24.99
CA PRO A 906 26.54 -54.68 25.73
C PRO A 906 25.25 -54.75 26.58
N GLN A 907 25.34 -54.36 27.85
CA GLN A 907 24.21 -54.22 28.77
C GLN A 907 24.15 -52.81 29.31
N VAL A 908 22.93 -52.28 29.46
CA VAL A 908 22.69 -50.92 29.96
C VAL A 908 22.39 -50.99 31.45
N ALA A 909 23.23 -50.35 32.26
CA ALA A 909 22.96 -50.04 33.66
C ALA A 909 21.97 -48.88 33.72
N LYS A 910 20.70 -49.17 34.03
CA LYS A 910 19.59 -48.20 33.93
C LYS A 910 19.77 -47.01 34.87
N GLU A 911 20.31 -47.26 36.04
CA GLU A 911 20.61 -46.30 37.11
C GLU A 911 21.62 -45.22 36.70
N HIS A 912 22.51 -45.52 35.75
CA HIS A 912 23.49 -44.57 35.20
C HIS A 912 23.04 -43.98 33.86
N CYS A 913 21.99 -44.53 33.24
CA CYS A 913 21.55 -44.14 31.91
C CYS A 913 20.74 -42.84 31.95
N ILE A 914 21.22 -41.81 31.26
CA ILE A 914 20.49 -40.55 31.13
C ILE A 914 19.66 -40.46 29.83
N GLY A 915 19.77 -41.45 28.95
CA GLY A 915 19.02 -41.48 27.68
C GLY A 915 19.50 -40.47 26.63
N CYS A 916 20.78 -40.08 26.63
CA CYS A 916 21.31 -39.07 25.71
C CYS A 916 21.27 -39.47 24.22
N GLY A 917 21.15 -40.77 23.91
CA GLY A 917 21.07 -41.28 22.54
C GLY A 917 22.42 -41.50 21.84
N THR A 918 23.55 -41.23 22.48
CA THR A 918 24.88 -41.40 21.85
C THR A 918 25.12 -42.83 21.38
N CYS A 919 24.72 -43.83 22.17
CA CYS A 919 24.84 -45.24 21.80
C CYS A 919 24.00 -45.63 20.57
N GLU A 920 22.78 -45.10 20.42
CA GLU A 920 21.90 -45.36 19.28
C GLU A 920 22.40 -44.68 18.00
N PHE A 921 22.97 -43.48 18.13
CA PHE A 921 23.60 -42.76 17.03
C PHE A 921 24.84 -43.49 16.50
N THR A 922 25.69 -43.98 17.39
CA THR A 922 26.93 -44.69 17.05
C THR A 922 26.68 -46.13 16.56
N CYS A 923 25.50 -46.69 16.79
CA CYS A 923 25.18 -48.06 16.41
C CYS A 923 25.25 -48.24 14.87
N PRO A 924 26.15 -49.10 14.36
CA PRO A 924 26.39 -49.26 12.93
C PRO A 924 25.32 -50.11 12.22
N VAL A 925 24.37 -50.69 12.97
CA VAL A 925 23.30 -51.52 12.39
C VAL A 925 22.44 -50.66 11.45
N PRO A 926 22.30 -51.07 10.17
CA PRO A 926 21.52 -50.33 9.19
C PRO A 926 20.02 -50.42 9.51
N GLY A 927 19.28 -49.35 9.22
CA GLY A 927 17.86 -49.28 9.58
C GLY A 927 17.68 -49.02 11.08
N GLU A 928 17.05 -49.96 11.78
CA GLU A 928 16.83 -49.87 13.23
C GLU A 928 18.09 -50.22 14.01
N ALA A 929 18.51 -49.34 14.93
CA ALA A 929 19.66 -49.60 15.78
C ALA A 929 19.40 -50.79 16.72
N ALA A 930 20.43 -51.60 16.95
CA ALA A 930 20.36 -52.67 17.96
C ALA A 930 20.29 -52.13 19.40
N ILE A 931 20.74 -50.90 19.65
CA ILE A 931 20.55 -50.20 20.93
C ILE A 931 19.68 -48.97 20.68
N ARG A 932 18.56 -48.87 21.40
CA ARG A 932 17.55 -47.81 21.22
C ARG A 932 17.22 -47.14 22.54
N VAL A 933 16.91 -45.86 22.49
CA VAL A 933 16.48 -45.08 23.66
C VAL A 933 14.97 -44.91 23.67
N TYR A 934 14.36 -45.32 24.77
CA TYR A 934 12.92 -45.23 25.02
C TYR A 934 12.62 -44.08 25.98
N ALA A 935 11.47 -43.43 25.78
CA ALA A 935 10.95 -42.42 26.69
C ALA A 935 10.65 -43.02 28.07
N LEU A 936 10.79 -42.22 29.12
CA LEU A 936 10.54 -42.65 30.50
C LEU A 936 9.13 -43.25 30.65
N GLY A 937 9.02 -44.33 31.43
CA GLY A 937 7.76 -45.05 31.65
C GLY A 937 7.37 -46.06 30.57
N HIS A 938 8.11 -46.18 29.47
CA HIS A 938 7.89 -47.21 28.45
C HIS A 938 8.83 -48.40 28.63
N VAL A 939 8.29 -49.60 28.43
CA VAL A 939 9.05 -50.86 28.52
C VAL A 939 9.41 -51.30 27.09
N PRO A 940 10.67 -51.70 26.82
CA PRO A 940 11.04 -52.27 25.52
C PRO A 940 10.25 -53.56 25.24
N PRO A 941 9.98 -53.90 23.96
CA PRO A 941 9.28 -55.14 23.62
C PRO A 941 10.04 -56.35 24.15
N THR A 942 9.38 -57.21 24.92
CA THR A 942 9.93 -58.48 25.41
C THR A 942 10.11 -59.46 24.23
N PRO A 943 11.25 -60.17 24.12
CA PRO A 943 11.38 -61.24 23.13
C PRO A 943 10.41 -62.40 23.47
N PRO A 944 9.85 -63.10 22.46
CA PRO A 944 8.99 -64.26 22.70
C PRO A 944 9.77 -65.36 23.43
N ALA A 945 9.12 -66.00 24.41
CA ALA A 945 9.68 -67.13 25.15
C ALA A 945 9.94 -68.32 24.20
N THR A 946 11.17 -68.82 24.21
CA THR A 946 11.62 -69.97 23.43
C THR A 946 10.89 -71.26 23.87
N PRO A 947 10.46 -72.17 22.97
CA PRO A 947 10.02 -73.51 23.34
C PRO A 947 11.21 -74.45 23.61
N ALA A 948 10.97 -75.45 24.48
CA ALA A 948 11.89 -76.43 25.05
C ALA A 948 12.49 -77.46 24.04
N PRO A 949 13.55 -78.23 24.41
CA PRO A 949 14.49 -78.84 23.47
C PRO A 949 14.27 -80.35 23.21
N THR A 950 14.92 -80.89 22.17
CA THR A 950 15.18 -82.35 21.98
C THR A 950 16.37 -82.54 21.01
N PRO A 951 17.06 -83.71 20.97
CA PRO A 951 18.41 -83.88 21.50
C PRO A 951 19.52 -84.07 20.43
N THR A 952 20.75 -83.80 20.87
CA THR A 952 22.06 -83.96 20.20
C THR A 952 22.43 -85.43 19.96
N PRO A 953 23.42 -85.76 19.09
CA PRO A 953 24.84 -85.86 19.51
C PRO A 953 25.83 -85.43 18.38
N ALA A 954 27.13 -85.20 18.53
CA ALA A 954 28.12 -85.69 19.49
C ALA A 954 29.39 -84.81 19.51
N ALA A 955 30.23 -85.06 20.53
CA ALA A 955 31.70 -84.91 20.61
C ALA A 955 32.26 -83.80 21.55
N THR A 956 32.46 -84.22 22.81
CA THR A 956 33.48 -83.91 23.83
C THR A 956 34.93 -84.10 23.28
N PRO A 957 36.04 -83.80 24.01
CA PRO A 957 36.25 -83.15 25.32
C PRO A 957 37.35 -82.02 25.24
N ALA A 958 37.94 -81.39 26.24
CA ALA A 958 38.00 -81.51 27.69
C ALA A 958 38.34 -80.13 28.29
N SER A 959 37.82 -79.90 29.50
CA SER A 959 38.11 -78.82 30.42
C SER A 959 39.48 -78.96 31.10
N GLY A 960 40.11 -77.82 31.40
CA GLY A 960 41.10 -77.66 32.46
C GLY A 960 40.72 -76.43 33.29
N GLU A 961 40.52 -76.65 34.58
CA GLU A 961 39.97 -75.77 35.62
C GLU A 961 40.76 -74.47 35.83
N ALA A 962 40.09 -73.42 36.34
CA ALA A 962 40.52 -72.75 37.57
C ALA A 962 39.51 -71.70 38.04
N GLN A 963 39.36 -71.67 39.36
CA GLN A 963 38.46 -70.87 40.18
C GLN A 963 38.79 -69.36 40.18
N ALA A 964 37.77 -68.58 40.53
CA ALA A 964 37.87 -67.19 40.99
C ALA A 964 38.83 -67.04 42.19
N PRO A 965 39.31 -65.82 42.49
CA PRO A 965 38.57 -65.06 43.48
C PRO A 965 38.47 -63.55 43.23
N ALA A 966 37.71 -62.96 44.16
CA ALA A 966 37.13 -61.63 44.22
C ALA A 966 38.10 -60.47 44.51
N ALA A 967 37.53 -59.29 44.25
CA ALA A 967 37.54 -58.08 45.06
C ALA A 967 38.76 -57.13 45.05
N THR A 968 38.47 -55.97 44.46
CA THR A 968 38.77 -54.59 44.93
C THR A 968 40.21 -54.16 45.16
N ALA A 969 40.67 -53.23 44.32
CA ALA A 969 41.61 -52.17 44.72
C ALA A 969 41.45 -50.91 43.83
N THR A 970 41.45 -49.76 44.49
CA THR A 970 41.61 -48.38 44.00
C THR A 970 42.74 -48.26 42.96
N PRO A 971 42.65 -47.46 41.89
CA PRO A 971 43.72 -47.38 40.90
C PRO A 971 44.96 -46.69 41.49
N ALA A 972 46.06 -47.44 41.48
CA ALA A 972 47.41 -46.96 41.78
C ALA A 972 47.92 -45.98 40.72
N ALA A 973 48.92 -45.18 41.09
CA ALA A 973 49.66 -44.28 40.20
C ALA A 973 50.25 -45.04 38.98
N PRO A 974 50.35 -44.39 37.81
CA PRO A 974 50.84 -45.04 36.60
C PRO A 974 52.30 -45.49 36.76
N VAL A 975 52.55 -46.78 36.52
CA VAL A 975 53.90 -47.36 36.48
C VAL A 975 54.61 -46.89 35.20
N PRO A 976 55.79 -46.25 35.28
CA PRO A 976 56.59 -45.91 34.11
C PRO A 976 56.89 -47.16 33.26
N SER A 977 56.83 -47.03 31.94
CA SER A 977 57.22 -48.10 31.01
C SER A 977 58.42 -47.66 30.18
N ASP A 978 59.22 -48.63 29.73
CA ASP A 978 60.38 -48.35 28.86
C ASP A 978 59.98 -47.83 27.48
N LYS A 979 58.68 -47.83 27.17
CA LYS A 979 58.14 -47.32 25.90
C LYS A 979 58.04 -45.80 25.89
N ARG A 980 57.99 -45.22 24.69
CA ARG A 980 57.96 -43.78 24.43
C ARG A 980 56.81 -43.44 23.50
N ALA A 981 56.14 -42.31 23.78
CA ALA A 981 55.04 -41.86 22.94
C ALA A 981 55.55 -41.41 21.55
N TYR A 982 54.86 -41.82 20.50
CA TYR A 982 55.11 -41.37 19.14
C TYR A 982 53.81 -40.88 18.51
N VAL A 983 53.84 -39.69 17.89
CA VAL A 983 52.70 -39.10 17.19
C VAL A 983 52.83 -39.34 15.70
N ASP A 984 51.88 -40.09 15.11
CA ASP A 984 51.78 -40.22 13.65
C ASP A 984 51.17 -38.93 13.06
N ARG A 985 51.99 -38.14 12.38
CA ARG A 985 51.58 -36.88 11.76
C ARG A 985 50.53 -37.06 10.66
N LYS A 986 50.45 -38.22 9.99
CA LYS A 986 49.42 -38.48 8.97
C LYS A 986 48.04 -38.67 9.59
N GLN A 987 47.97 -39.14 10.83
CA GLN A 987 46.71 -39.46 11.51
C GLN A 987 46.34 -38.45 12.62
N CYS A 988 47.26 -37.57 12.98
CA CYS A 988 47.05 -36.52 13.96
C CYS A 988 46.15 -35.39 13.43
N ILE A 989 45.10 -35.06 14.20
CA ILE A 989 44.15 -33.97 13.91
C ILE A 989 44.52 -32.64 14.57
N ARG A 990 45.72 -32.53 15.15
CA ARG A 990 46.29 -31.29 15.71
C ARG A 990 45.46 -30.63 16.82
N CYS A 991 44.75 -31.43 17.62
CA CYS A 991 43.91 -30.92 18.72
C CYS A 991 44.68 -30.51 19.99
N MET A 992 45.99 -30.81 20.08
CA MET A 992 46.88 -30.54 21.21
C MET A 992 46.46 -31.10 22.57
N ILE A 993 45.48 -32.02 22.61
CA ILE A 993 45.07 -32.67 23.86
C ILE A 993 46.24 -33.45 24.47
N CYS A 994 47.04 -34.14 23.64
CA CYS A 994 48.23 -34.86 24.11
C CYS A 994 49.28 -33.94 24.75
N VAL A 995 49.44 -32.71 24.25
CA VAL A 995 50.33 -31.68 24.84
C VAL A 995 49.81 -31.27 26.22
N LYS A 996 48.51 -30.93 26.30
CA LYS A 996 47.88 -30.48 27.56
C LYS A 996 47.79 -31.59 28.62
N THR A 997 47.73 -32.85 28.19
CA THR A 997 47.61 -34.00 29.09
C THR A 997 48.97 -34.46 29.61
N CYS A 998 50.06 -34.18 28.90
CA CYS A 998 51.39 -34.64 29.29
C CYS A 998 51.92 -33.84 30.50
N LYS A 999 51.73 -34.37 31.71
CA LYS A 999 52.20 -33.75 32.96
C LYS A 999 53.72 -33.62 33.03
N GLN A 1000 54.44 -34.48 32.32
CA GLN A 1000 55.91 -34.51 32.26
C GLN A 1000 56.48 -33.49 31.26
N GLY A 1001 55.64 -32.80 30.50
CA GLY A 1001 56.09 -31.85 29.48
C GLY A 1001 56.87 -32.50 28.33
N ALA A 1002 56.77 -33.83 28.19
CA ALA A 1002 57.46 -34.58 27.14
C ALA A 1002 56.84 -34.42 25.75
N ILE A 1003 55.67 -33.80 25.63
CA ILE A 1003 55.06 -33.47 24.34
C ILE A 1003 54.90 -31.97 24.27
N THR A 1004 55.61 -31.33 23.34
CA THR A 1004 55.58 -29.89 23.12
C THR A 1004 54.97 -29.54 21.78
N GLU A 1005 54.54 -28.29 21.64
CA GLU A 1005 54.04 -27.76 20.39
C GLU A 1005 55.20 -27.20 19.56
N VAL A 1006 55.32 -27.64 18.31
CA VAL A 1006 56.32 -27.13 17.36
C VAL A 1006 55.63 -26.61 16.10
N GLU A 1007 56.17 -25.54 15.54
CA GLU A 1007 55.71 -24.97 14.28
C GLU A 1007 56.48 -25.61 13.12
N ALA A 1008 55.74 -26.20 12.18
CA ALA A 1008 56.32 -26.80 10.98
C ALA A 1008 55.45 -26.40 9.77
N GLY A 1009 55.91 -25.38 9.03
CA GLY A 1009 55.11 -24.69 8.01
C GLY A 1009 53.99 -23.85 8.63
N ASP A 1010 52.84 -23.74 7.96
CA ASP A 1010 51.69 -22.93 8.41
C ASP A 1010 50.83 -23.59 9.52
N ALA A 1011 51.33 -24.64 10.18
CA ALA A 1011 50.56 -25.39 11.18
C ALA A 1011 51.38 -25.85 12.39
N LYS A 1012 50.72 -25.88 13.54
CA LYS A 1012 51.25 -26.35 14.82
C LYS A 1012 51.08 -27.86 14.95
N TRP A 1013 52.11 -28.56 15.41
CA TRP A 1013 52.15 -30.01 15.59
C TRP A 1013 52.61 -30.40 17.00
N PRO A 1014 52.04 -31.46 17.60
CA PRO A 1014 52.61 -32.02 18.82
C PRO A 1014 53.84 -32.86 18.47
N GLN A 1015 54.97 -32.58 19.11
CA GLN A 1015 56.21 -33.32 19.00
C GLN A 1015 56.58 -33.91 20.35
N VAL A 1016 56.97 -35.19 20.36
CA VAL A 1016 57.39 -35.89 21.58
C VAL A 1016 58.91 -35.77 21.73
N ASP A 1017 59.35 -35.26 22.88
CA ASP A 1017 60.71 -35.37 23.39
C ASP A 1017 60.86 -36.72 24.08
N VAL A 1018 61.48 -37.66 23.36
CA VAL A 1018 61.67 -39.05 23.77
C VAL A 1018 62.51 -39.14 25.05
N SER A 1019 63.39 -38.17 25.32
CA SER A 1019 64.23 -38.16 26.53
C SER A 1019 63.43 -37.85 27.80
N LYS A 1020 62.33 -37.12 27.68
CA LYS A 1020 61.45 -36.72 28.81
C LYS A 1020 60.23 -37.63 28.98
N CYS A 1021 59.92 -38.46 27.98
CA CYS A 1021 58.74 -39.31 28.03
C CYS A 1021 58.99 -40.54 28.91
N ILE A 1022 58.22 -40.69 29.98
CA ILE A 1022 58.34 -41.83 30.92
C ILE A 1022 57.43 -43.02 30.56
N GLY A 1023 56.81 -43.00 29.38
CA GLY A 1023 55.95 -44.10 28.92
C GLY A 1023 54.66 -44.32 29.71
N CYS A 1024 54.13 -43.29 30.40
CA CYS A 1024 52.92 -43.41 31.25
C CYS A 1024 51.60 -43.60 30.48
N GLY A 1025 51.59 -43.36 29.17
CA GLY A 1025 50.43 -43.60 28.31
C GLY A 1025 49.24 -42.63 28.45
N GLU A 1026 49.25 -41.68 29.39
CA GLU A 1026 48.13 -40.73 29.59
C GLU A 1026 47.76 -39.96 28.30
N CYS A 1027 48.77 -39.53 27.53
CA CYS A 1027 48.58 -38.85 26.25
C CYS A 1027 47.97 -39.73 25.16
N VAL A 1028 48.19 -41.05 25.24
CA VAL A 1028 47.59 -42.04 24.34
C VAL A 1028 46.13 -42.24 24.68
N THR A 1029 45.81 -42.46 25.95
CA THR A 1029 44.42 -42.58 26.43
C THR A 1029 43.59 -41.33 26.12
N ALA A 1030 44.17 -40.13 26.29
CA ALA A 1030 43.46 -38.88 26.03
C ALA A 1030 43.33 -38.51 24.54
N CYS A 1031 43.97 -39.26 23.62
CA CYS A 1031 43.91 -38.93 22.21
C CYS A 1031 42.55 -39.34 21.60
N PRO A 1032 41.78 -38.43 20.99
CA PRO A 1032 40.49 -38.75 20.36
C PRO A 1032 40.63 -39.62 19.10
N ARG A 1033 41.87 -39.85 18.65
CA ARG A 1033 42.24 -40.73 17.54
C ARG A 1033 43.08 -41.93 18.02
N ASN A 1034 43.09 -42.24 19.32
CA ASN A 1034 43.77 -43.41 19.89
C ASN A 1034 43.25 -44.72 19.24
N PRO A 1035 44.10 -45.72 18.93
CA PRO A 1035 45.58 -45.69 18.94
C PRO A 1035 46.19 -45.16 17.64
N LYS A 1036 45.38 -44.76 16.67
CA LYS A 1036 45.85 -44.41 15.33
C LYS A 1036 46.80 -43.22 15.26
N ALA A 1037 46.58 -42.17 16.06
CA ALA A 1037 47.38 -40.94 15.96
C ALA A 1037 48.55 -40.84 16.94
N ILE A 1038 48.53 -41.59 18.05
CA ILE A 1038 49.62 -41.60 19.03
C ILE A 1038 49.66 -42.97 19.73
N GLN A 1039 50.84 -43.56 19.90
CA GLN A 1039 51.06 -44.86 20.55
C GLN A 1039 52.36 -44.88 21.34
N LEU A 1040 52.53 -45.90 22.19
CA LEU A 1040 53.78 -46.18 22.89
C LEU A 1040 54.62 -47.21 22.12
N TYR A 1041 55.85 -46.86 21.75
CA TYR A 1041 56.81 -47.73 21.07
C TYR A 1041 58.03 -48.00 21.94
N ASP A 1042 58.71 -49.12 21.73
CA ASP A 1042 60.07 -49.31 22.27
C ASP A 1042 60.98 -48.21 21.68
N PRO A 1043 61.92 -47.61 22.44
CA PRO A 1043 62.75 -46.50 21.96
C PRO A 1043 63.49 -46.81 20.65
N ASP A 1044 63.88 -48.08 20.47
CA ASP A 1044 64.62 -48.57 19.30
C ASP A 1044 63.71 -48.99 18.11
N LYS A 1045 62.38 -48.87 18.25
CA LYS A 1045 61.39 -49.27 17.24
C LYS A 1045 60.43 -48.14 16.86
N ILE A 1046 60.83 -46.89 17.10
CA ILE A 1046 60.02 -45.73 16.69
C ILE A 1046 60.01 -45.68 15.15
N PRO A 1047 58.82 -45.67 14.49
CA PRO A 1047 58.74 -45.57 13.04
C PRO A 1047 59.36 -44.24 12.56
N SER A 1048 60.32 -44.32 11.63
CA SER A 1048 60.93 -43.15 10.98
C SER A 1048 59.94 -42.35 10.16
#